data_AF-A0AAU7CMJ4-F1
#
_entry.id   AF-A0AAU7CMJ4-F1
#
_cell.length_a   1.000
_cell.length_b   1.000
_cell.length_c   1.000
_cell.angle_alpha   90.00
_cell.angle_beta   90.00
_cell.angle_gamma   90.00
#
_symmetry.space_group_name_H-M   'P 1'
#
loop_
_entity.id
_entity.type
_entity.pdbx_description
1 polymer ?
#
loop_
_entity_poly.entity_id
_entity_poly.type
_entity_poly.pdbx_seq_one_letter_code
_entity_poly.pdbx_strand_id
1 'polypeptide(L)'
;MTDGLTPSHGNVDKAHKPTSESNGPPGNHLIPENEWVSVWPGSTIDWSSPYVPVQFYLELPFWLMMPAGTFDVVYKETLLKVSIVHGCDELHRSVRHSKSGVSTVFVACPDEDIPVPIQQVLDRSPDGTSVHTQRTTLIIQATVLQSVLERIQGSEIQISEALSYLRAMVIGHLPIVNVLITAYRRAAYDPFVQEVTEATAPIWYLRYQNHFIRVSVFPYEDQEHRLVLSSEQGEHQAVDLATGHEVVEFLALPETPGETILLDAWKYFYSGRYSDSVRGLVSALEVLLEAKYSNALRSHGDTEQEIQKKLRSSATKFTTRFNNYLHLTRRTIPGPMLSWVPYVNGTRLRAELNQTRKLRHMIVHEGYQMNPYSRGPMLRAVETMTWLFDWLEDDERSSKNRFKMCSIKCMLRGDVCFDVEYVAGGVRVVEHDKTPYLEEDSTPMASDLLWESHGRALFGAEKDFALFAKMSLACLLADDADVFAVLAGESSRVIQDIESLEPLPGVMPERFRCPFDGALTIVFLLELDGELELSHLKPVMVRLLQLRVEFKSQPVHAVCIVNHQQHLEPAYRESYRTLNAELNTLLVSCEVSLVFASDLTRYFTGARHKNWRLTPVRDGLKGVGYVTCNPPSSIYVGEVVKLFPRIGVLGVYVDAELALVVGDQVLVRSATGFESMTVESIRAETKDLKSVSKGLVGLKVVGDVKGISEGAFVFKVCTPDPLTVSPVGNWTSLPTQPLPE
;
A
#
# COMPACT_ATOMS: atom_id res chain seq x y z
N MET A 1 37.43 -35.60 54.37
CA MET A 1 38.25 -36.31 53.36
C MET A 1 38.22 -35.43 52.11
N THR A 2 38.89 -34.28 52.15
CA THR A 2 40.32 -34.06 51.83
C THR A 2 40.59 -34.05 50.33
N ASP A 3 40.44 -32.86 49.76
CA ASP A 3 41.47 -32.13 49.00
C ASP A 3 42.29 -32.90 47.95
N GLY A 4 42.03 -32.62 46.67
CA GLY A 4 42.76 -31.54 45.98
C GLY A 4 44.16 -31.79 45.40
N LEU A 5 44.52 -30.89 44.47
CA LEU A 5 45.84 -30.52 43.93
C LEU A 5 46.27 -31.07 42.55
N THR A 6 46.32 -30.12 41.61
CA THR A 6 47.18 -30.08 40.40
C THR A 6 48.67 -29.94 40.78
N PRO A 7 49.60 -30.41 39.91
CA PRO A 7 50.46 -29.51 39.09
C PRO A 7 50.82 -30.14 37.70
N SER A 8 51.54 -29.55 36.72
CA SER A 8 52.06 -28.18 36.44
C SER A 8 52.47 -28.03 34.95
N HIS A 9 52.72 -26.77 34.54
CA HIS A 9 53.53 -26.22 33.42
C HIS A 9 54.49 -27.10 32.57
N GLY A 10 54.73 -26.69 31.31
CA GLY A 10 55.80 -27.30 30.47
C GLY A 10 56.26 -26.66 29.14
N ASN A 11 55.68 -25.55 28.66
CA ASN A 11 56.20 -24.48 27.77
C ASN A 11 57.28 -24.71 26.63
N VAL A 12 57.16 -23.89 25.55
CA VAL A 12 58.17 -23.41 24.55
C VAL A 12 58.24 -24.03 23.13
N ASP A 13 58.25 -23.10 22.16
CA ASP A 13 58.27 -23.18 20.69
C ASP A 13 59.50 -23.80 19.98
N LYS A 14 59.32 -24.21 18.69
CA LYS A 14 59.92 -23.49 17.52
C LYS A 14 59.56 -24.04 16.11
N ALA A 15 58.94 -23.15 15.32
CA ALA A 15 59.13 -22.81 13.90
C ALA A 15 59.39 -23.84 12.75
N HIS A 16 58.50 -23.73 11.73
CA HIS A 16 58.74 -23.65 10.26
C HIS A 16 58.94 -24.90 9.35
N LYS A 17 57.86 -25.23 8.59
CA LYS A 17 57.70 -25.33 7.09
C LYS A 17 58.74 -26.08 6.20
N PRO A 18 58.39 -26.45 4.93
CA PRO A 18 57.09 -26.80 4.31
C PRO A 18 57.13 -28.06 3.39
N THR A 19 55.96 -28.54 2.90
CA THR A 19 55.64 -29.32 1.65
C THR A 19 54.36 -30.15 1.89
N SER A 20 53.52 -30.53 0.93
CA SER A 20 53.18 -30.01 -0.41
C SER A 20 51.81 -30.59 -0.84
N GLU A 21 51.08 -29.81 -1.64
CA GLU A 21 49.84 -30.07 -2.40
C GLU A 21 49.31 -31.52 -2.57
N SER A 22 47.98 -31.68 -2.39
CA SER A 22 47.14 -32.38 -3.38
C SER A 22 45.69 -31.85 -3.33
N ASN A 23 45.29 -31.07 -4.34
CA ASN A 23 43.91 -30.59 -4.48
C ASN A 23 43.01 -31.68 -5.08
N GLY A 24 41.91 -32.00 -4.39
CA GLY A 24 40.74 -32.66 -4.98
C GLY A 24 39.56 -31.68 -5.02
N PRO A 25 38.68 -31.72 -6.04
CA PRO A 25 37.56 -30.79 -6.13
C PRO A 25 36.51 -31.08 -5.05
N PRO A 26 35.83 -30.05 -4.50
CA PRO A 26 34.73 -30.26 -3.57
C PRO A 26 33.55 -30.94 -4.28
N GLY A 27 33.03 -32.01 -3.69
CA GLY A 27 31.85 -32.68 -4.21
C GLY A 27 30.60 -31.81 -4.07
N ASN A 28 29.78 -31.76 -5.11
CA ASN A 28 28.46 -31.14 -5.06
C ASN A 28 27.57 -31.90 -4.08
N HIS A 29 27.49 -31.42 -2.83
CA HIS A 29 26.37 -31.75 -1.96
C HIS A 29 25.14 -31.01 -2.48
N LEU A 30 24.34 -31.72 -3.28
CA LEU A 30 22.97 -31.32 -3.56
C LEU A 30 22.23 -31.24 -2.21
N ILE A 31 21.90 -30.01 -1.81
CA ILE A 31 20.97 -29.77 -0.70
C ILE A 31 19.62 -30.37 -1.15
N PRO A 32 18.94 -31.17 -0.31
CA PRO A 32 17.61 -31.67 -0.65
C PRO A 32 16.68 -30.51 -0.96
N GLU A 33 15.82 -30.68 -1.97
CA GLU A 33 14.63 -29.84 -2.18
C GLU A 33 13.66 -30.09 -1.02
N ASN A 34 13.97 -29.53 0.15
CA ASN A 34 12.97 -29.33 1.18
C ASN A 34 11.98 -28.32 0.60
N GLU A 35 10.71 -28.70 0.59
CA GLU A 35 9.59 -27.76 0.42
C GLU A 35 9.87 -26.53 1.28
N TRP A 36 9.91 -25.35 0.67
CA TRP A 36 9.99 -24.09 1.40
C TRP A 36 8.66 -23.94 2.13
N VAL A 37 8.59 -24.47 3.36
CA VAL A 37 7.41 -24.34 4.22
C VAL A 37 7.14 -22.85 4.36
N SER A 38 6.09 -22.40 3.68
CA SER A 38 5.74 -21.00 3.54
C SER A 38 5.60 -20.35 4.93
N VAL A 39 6.54 -19.46 5.28
CA VAL A 39 6.55 -18.80 6.58
C VAL A 39 5.61 -17.59 6.54
N TRP A 40 4.33 -17.83 6.77
CA TRP A 40 3.32 -16.79 6.99
C TRP A 40 3.17 -16.51 8.51
N PRO A 41 2.70 -15.31 8.93
CA PRO A 41 2.57 -14.99 10.35
C PRO A 41 1.57 -15.91 11.05
N GLY A 42 2.06 -16.81 11.91
CA GLY A 42 1.26 -17.85 12.56
C GLY A 42 1.45 -19.25 11.97
N SER A 43 2.32 -19.39 10.97
CA SER A 43 2.72 -20.66 10.36
C SER A 43 3.38 -21.63 11.34
N THR A 44 4.05 -21.11 12.39
CA THR A 44 4.59 -21.99 13.41
C THR A 44 3.51 -22.50 14.34
N ILE A 45 2.42 -21.75 14.58
CA ILE A 45 1.35 -22.04 15.56
C ILE A 45 0.55 -23.29 15.16
N ASP A 46 0.26 -24.14 16.15
CA ASP A 46 -0.68 -25.26 15.96
C ASP A 46 -2.09 -24.80 16.32
N TRP A 47 -2.85 -24.43 15.29
CA TRP A 47 -4.24 -23.99 15.36
C TRP A 47 -5.22 -25.11 15.72
N SER A 48 -4.80 -26.38 15.68
CA SER A 48 -5.58 -27.53 16.14
C SER A 48 -5.41 -27.85 17.64
N SER A 49 -4.42 -27.22 18.29
CA SER A 49 -4.14 -27.43 19.72
C SER A 49 -5.32 -27.01 20.62
N PRO A 50 -5.50 -27.66 21.77
CA PRO A 50 -6.63 -27.36 22.66
C PRO A 50 -6.52 -25.95 23.25
N TYR A 51 -7.67 -25.30 23.46
CA TYR A 51 -7.75 -24.06 24.20
C TYR A 51 -7.61 -24.31 25.71
N VAL A 52 -6.70 -23.58 26.36
CA VAL A 52 -6.44 -23.64 27.80
C VAL A 52 -6.84 -22.33 28.50
N PRO A 53 -7.36 -22.40 29.74
CA PRO A 53 -7.79 -21.22 30.48
C PRO A 53 -6.60 -20.39 30.96
N VAL A 54 -6.71 -19.07 30.81
CA VAL A 54 -5.73 -18.06 31.24
C VAL A 54 -6.45 -16.85 31.85
N GLN A 55 -5.69 -15.99 32.51
CA GLN A 55 -6.19 -14.70 32.98
C GLN A 55 -5.38 -13.57 32.33
N PHE A 56 -6.05 -12.59 31.75
CA PHE A 56 -5.43 -11.33 31.35
C PHE A 56 -5.60 -10.29 32.46
N TYR A 57 -4.50 -9.65 32.84
CA TYR A 57 -4.45 -8.54 33.77
C TYR A 57 -4.18 -7.25 32.98
N LEU A 58 -5.00 -6.22 33.21
CA LEU A 58 -4.89 -4.89 32.61
C LEU A 58 -4.97 -3.83 33.71
N GLU A 59 -3.97 -2.95 33.85
CA GLU A 59 -4.16 -1.71 34.61
C GLU A 59 -4.90 -0.66 33.76
N LEU A 60 -5.93 -0.04 34.35
CA LEU A 60 -6.58 1.14 33.78
C LEU A 60 -5.83 2.43 34.17
N PRO A 61 -5.72 3.43 33.26
CA PRO A 61 -5.01 4.68 33.52
C PRO A 61 -5.67 5.61 34.56
N PHE A 62 -6.80 5.19 35.13
CA PHE A 62 -7.61 5.90 36.11
C PHE A 62 -8.14 4.94 37.18
N TRP A 63 -8.67 5.50 38.27
CA TRP A 63 -9.39 4.75 39.28
C TRP A 63 -10.87 4.64 38.90
N LEU A 64 -11.45 3.44 38.99
CA LEU A 64 -12.91 3.30 39.05
C LEU A 64 -13.32 3.45 40.52
N MET A 65 -14.11 4.48 40.84
CA MET A 65 -14.52 4.81 42.21
C MET A 65 -15.71 3.95 42.66
N MET A 66 -15.52 2.64 42.64
CA MET A 66 -16.52 1.62 42.99
C MET A 66 -15.87 0.49 43.81
N PRO A 67 -16.65 -0.40 44.46
CA PRO A 67 -16.10 -1.59 45.09
C PRO A 67 -15.54 -2.58 44.08
N ALA A 68 -14.50 -3.32 44.50
CA ALA A 68 -14.02 -4.50 43.78
C ALA A 68 -15.14 -5.56 43.64
N GLY A 69 -15.12 -6.30 42.53
CA GLY A 69 -16.15 -7.31 42.23
C GLY A 69 -16.01 -7.93 40.84
N THR A 70 -16.77 -8.99 40.57
CA THR A 70 -16.78 -9.67 39.26
C THR A 70 -18.08 -9.37 38.52
N PHE A 71 -17.96 -9.00 37.25
CA PHE A 71 -19.06 -8.58 36.39
C PHE A 71 -19.13 -9.46 35.15
N ASP A 72 -20.36 -9.86 34.82
CA ASP A 72 -20.71 -10.55 33.58
C ASP A 72 -20.92 -9.49 32.48
N VAL A 73 -19.99 -9.39 31.54
CA VAL A 73 -19.98 -8.37 30.47
C VAL A 73 -20.39 -9.02 29.14
N VAL A 74 -21.45 -8.49 28.52
CA VAL A 74 -21.95 -8.95 27.23
C VAL A 74 -21.45 -8.03 26.11
N TYR A 75 -20.86 -8.61 25.07
CA TYR A 75 -20.51 -7.92 23.84
C TYR A 75 -20.74 -8.83 22.63
N LYS A 76 -21.64 -8.45 21.72
CA LYS A 76 -22.16 -9.31 20.64
C LYS A 76 -22.67 -10.63 21.22
N GLU A 77 -22.13 -11.76 20.77
CA GLU A 77 -22.46 -13.12 21.24
C GLU A 77 -21.60 -13.56 22.44
N THR A 78 -20.56 -12.80 22.79
CA THR A 78 -19.64 -13.11 23.89
C THR A 78 -20.19 -12.66 25.24
N LEU A 79 -20.14 -13.57 26.21
CA LEU A 79 -20.37 -13.30 27.63
C LEU A 79 -19.05 -13.57 28.38
N LEU A 80 -18.47 -12.54 29.01
CA LEU A 80 -17.15 -12.63 29.64
C LEU A 80 -17.16 -12.16 31.09
N LYS A 81 -16.45 -12.89 31.95
CA LYS A 81 -16.25 -12.51 33.36
C LYS A 81 -15.03 -11.61 33.49
N VAL A 82 -15.28 -10.38 33.96
CA VAL A 82 -14.28 -9.36 34.23
C VAL A 82 -14.33 -9.00 35.71
N SER A 83 -13.22 -9.20 36.42
CA SER A 83 -13.10 -8.79 37.83
C SER A 83 -12.38 -7.46 37.93
N ILE A 84 -12.95 -6.53 38.69
CA ILE A 84 -12.35 -5.25 39.04
C ILE A 84 -11.65 -5.44 40.39
N VAL A 85 -10.35 -5.14 40.42
CA VAL A 85 -9.51 -5.15 41.63
C VAL A 85 -8.78 -3.80 41.73
N HIS A 86 -8.47 -3.37 42.94
CA HIS A 86 -7.84 -2.07 43.21
C HIS A 86 -6.55 -2.28 44.01
N GLY A 87 -5.48 -1.55 43.68
CA GLY A 87 -4.24 -1.62 44.43
C GLY A 87 -3.50 -2.96 44.34
N CYS A 88 -3.48 -3.58 43.15
CA CYS A 88 -2.61 -4.74 42.90
C CYS A 88 -1.13 -4.30 42.91
N ASP A 89 -0.25 -5.10 43.51
CA ASP A 89 1.18 -4.81 43.56
C ASP A 89 1.92 -5.48 42.39
N GLU A 90 2.42 -4.67 41.48
CA GLU A 90 3.27 -5.09 40.37
C GLU A 90 4.73 -5.19 40.83
N LEU A 91 5.29 -6.40 40.71
CA LEU A 91 6.61 -6.75 41.25
C LEU A 91 7.65 -6.76 40.13
N HIS A 92 8.71 -5.95 40.29
CA HIS A 92 9.75 -5.75 39.29
C HIS A 92 11.10 -6.31 39.73
N ARG A 93 11.79 -7.03 38.83
CA ARG A 93 13.17 -7.52 39.01
C ARG A 93 14.27 -6.46 38.78
N SER A 94 13.93 -5.18 38.71
CA SER A 94 14.91 -4.09 38.61
C SER A 94 14.26 -2.75 38.90
N VAL A 95 14.91 -1.95 39.76
CA VAL A 95 14.46 -0.60 40.15
C VAL A 95 14.43 0.36 38.95
N ARG A 96 15.30 0.15 37.95
CA ARG A 96 15.49 1.05 36.79
C ARG A 96 14.33 1.01 35.80
N HIS A 97 13.67 -0.14 35.66
CA HIS A 97 12.68 -0.43 34.61
C HIS A 97 11.24 -0.46 35.15
N SER A 98 11.00 0.15 36.32
CA SER A 98 9.70 0.17 37.02
C SER A 98 8.58 0.89 36.26
N LYS A 99 8.91 1.81 35.34
CA LYS A 99 7.91 2.57 34.56
C LYS A 99 7.46 1.89 33.27
N SER A 100 8.28 1.00 32.70
CA SER A 100 8.00 0.33 31.42
C SER A 100 7.33 -1.03 31.58
N GLY A 101 7.33 -1.58 32.80
CA GLY A 101 6.90 -2.95 33.08
C GLY A 101 7.81 -4.03 32.46
N VAL A 102 8.92 -3.67 31.80
CA VAL A 102 9.81 -4.64 31.12
C VAL A 102 10.53 -5.56 32.13
N SER A 103 10.69 -5.11 33.38
CA SER A 103 11.21 -5.92 34.49
C SER A 103 10.11 -6.62 35.32
N THR A 104 8.84 -6.51 34.96
CA THR A 104 7.74 -7.11 35.73
C THR A 104 7.79 -8.63 35.69
N VAL A 105 7.71 -9.26 36.87
CA VAL A 105 7.72 -10.72 37.03
C VAL A 105 6.39 -11.27 37.54
N PHE A 106 5.57 -10.44 38.19
CA PHE A 106 4.29 -10.83 38.77
C PHE A 106 3.43 -9.59 39.10
N VAL A 107 2.11 -9.75 39.11
CA VAL A 107 1.17 -8.78 39.71
C VAL A 107 0.37 -9.53 40.75
N ALA A 108 0.54 -9.15 42.02
CA ALA A 108 -0.19 -9.73 43.14
C ALA A 108 -1.49 -8.95 43.37
N CYS A 109 -2.61 -9.66 43.52
CA CYS A 109 -3.82 -9.05 44.06
C CYS A 109 -3.63 -8.67 45.54
N PRO A 110 -4.43 -7.75 46.10
CA PRO A 110 -4.49 -7.55 47.54
C PRO A 110 -4.70 -8.88 48.28
N ASP A 111 -3.95 -9.08 49.35
CA ASP A 111 -3.92 -10.29 50.18
C ASP A 111 -3.49 -11.60 49.44
N GLU A 112 -2.88 -11.50 48.25
CA GLU A 112 -2.31 -12.66 47.53
C GLU A 112 -0.86 -12.98 47.93
N ASP A 113 -0.61 -14.21 48.37
CA ASP A 113 0.75 -14.71 48.64
C ASP A 113 1.60 -14.79 47.35
N ILE A 114 2.79 -14.21 47.39
CA ILE A 114 3.75 -14.27 46.28
C ILE A 114 4.23 -15.72 46.08
N PRO A 115 4.10 -16.33 44.88
CA PRO A 115 4.56 -17.69 44.66
C PRO A 115 6.06 -17.84 44.91
N VAL A 116 6.47 -18.92 45.61
CA VAL A 116 7.88 -19.19 45.94
C VAL A 116 8.86 -19.06 44.76
N PRO A 117 8.54 -19.49 43.52
CA PRO A 117 9.43 -19.27 42.37
C PRO A 117 9.63 -17.79 42.03
N ILE A 118 8.60 -16.95 42.18
CA ILE A 118 8.67 -15.50 41.95
C ILE A 118 9.51 -14.85 43.06
N GLN A 119 9.29 -15.23 44.31
CA GLN A 119 10.11 -14.73 45.44
C GLN A 119 11.59 -15.03 45.21
N GLN A 120 11.94 -16.24 44.74
CA GLN A 120 13.32 -16.59 44.40
C GLN A 120 13.92 -15.78 43.23
N VAL A 121 13.10 -15.30 42.29
CA VAL A 121 13.55 -14.40 41.22
C VAL A 121 13.80 -13.00 41.76
N LEU A 122 12.94 -12.51 42.65
CA LEU A 122 13.08 -11.22 43.32
C LEU A 122 14.31 -11.18 44.24
N ASP A 123 14.48 -12.18 45.10
CA ASP A 123 15.61 -12.32 46.04
C ASP A 123 16.98 -12.40 45.34
N ARG A 124 17.00 -12.86 44.08
CA ARG A 124 18.21 -13.01 43.26
C ARG A 124 18.48 -11.82 42.33
N SER A 125 17.67 -10.77 42.37
CA SER A 125 17.85 -9.62 41.49
C SER A 125 19.15 -8.86 41.80
N PRO A 126 20.08 -8.72 40.83
CA PRO A 126 21.32 -7.96 41.04
C PRO A 126 21.10 -6.44 41.09
N ASP A 127 20.04 -5.94 40.45
CA ASP A 127 19.68 -4.51 40.38
C ASP A 127 18.66 -4.09 41.46
N GLY A 128 18.40 -4.98 42.44
CA GLY A 128 17.35 -4.84 43.42
C GLY A 128 15.94 -5.02 42.85
N THR A 129 14.95 -4.80 43.68
CA THR A 129 13.53 -4.95 43.34
C THR A 129 12.76 -3.68 43.62
N SER A 130 11.68 -3.47 42.87
CA SER A 130 10.73 -2.39 43.12
C SER A 130 9.30 -2.92 43.01
N VAL A 131 8.38 -2.21 43.66
CA VAL A 131 6.95 -2.51 43.65
C VAL A 131 6.22 -1.28 43.11
N HIS A 132 5.29 -1.48 42.20
CA HIS A 132 4.37 -0.47 41.73
C HIS A 132 2.93 -0.88 42.06
N THR A 133 2.28 -0.16 42.97
CA THR A 133 0.86 -0.36 43.27
C THR A 133 0.01 0.22 42.14
N GLN A 134 -0.59 -0.66 41.34
CA GLN A 134 -1.49 -0.34 40.23
C GLN A 134 -2.77 0.36 40.71
N ARG A 135 -3.40 1.14 39.83
CA ARG A 135 -4.68 1.82 40.12
C ARG A 135 -5.84 0.82 40.21
N THR A 136 -6.54 0.63 39.08
CA THR A 136 -7.62 -0.34 38.95
C THR A 136 -7.20 -1.38 37.93
N THR A 137 -7.12 -2.62 38.38
CA THR A 137 -6.72 -3.76 37.56
C THR A 137 -7.97 -4.55 37.16
N LEU A 138 -8.15 -4.76 35.86
CA LEU A 138 -9.14 -5.68 35.33
C LEU A 138 -8.50 -7.06 35.15
N ILE A 139 -9.13 -8.08 35.71
CA ILE A 139 -8.75 -9.49 35.55
C ILE A 139 -9.82 -10.17 34.71
N ILE A 140 -9.42 -10.59 33.51
CA ILE A 140 -10.31 -11.09 32.47
C ILE A 140 -10.03 -12.58 32.27
N GLN A 141 -11.04 -13.42 32.48
CA GLN A 141 -10.94 -14.86 32.21
C GLN A 141 -11.05 -15.10 30.70
N ALA A 142 -10.06 -15.77 30.11
CA ALA A 142 -10.01 -16.04 28.67
C ALA A 142 -9.44 -17.45 28.39
N THR A 143 -9.44 -17.85 27.13
CA THR A 143 -8.76 -19.07 26.68
C THR A 143 -7.83 -18.80 25.51
N VAL A 144 -6.66 -19.42 25.50
CA VAL A 144 -5.67 -19.33 24.40
C VAL A 144 -5.30 -20.74 23.93
N LEU A 145 -4.84 -20.87 22.68
CA LEU A 145 -4.28 -22.13 22.19
C LEU A 145 -3.11 -22.56 23.08
N GLN A 146 -3.10 -23.82 23.55
CA GLN A 146 -2.01 -24.37 24.35
C GLN A 146 -0.65 -24.15 23.66
N SER A 147 -0.63 -24.35 22.35
CA SER A 147 0.60 -24.32 21.56
C SER A 147 1.20 -22.89 21.44
N VAL A 148 0.40 -21.83 21.65
CA VAL A 148 0.92 -20.46 21.78
C VAL A 148 1.76 -20.31 23.06
N LEU A 149 1.32 -20.90 24.17
CA LEU A 149 2.06 -20.84 25.44
C LEU A 149 3.38 -21.63 25.39
N GLU A 150 3.39 -22.75 24.67
CA GLU A 150 4.60 -23.55 24.44
C GLU A 150 5.64 -22.79 23.61
N ARG A 151 5.19 -22.01 22.61
CA ARG A 151 6.07 -21.23 21.70
C ARG A 151 6.71 -19.99 22.31
N ILE A 152 6.21 -19.51 23.45
CA ILE A 152 6.81 -18.39 24.20
C ILE A 152 8.18 -18.77 24.80
N GLN A 153 8.50 -20.07 24.86
CA GLN A 153 9.82 -20.59 25.26
C GLN A 153 10.63 -21.12 24.05
N GLY A 154 10.19 -20.82 22.82
CA GLY A 154 10.76 -21.33 21.57
C GLY A 154 11.85 -20.46 20.94
N SER A 155 11.98 -20.56 19.62
CA SER A 155 12.85 -19.68 18.82
C SER A 155 12.30 -18.25 18.72
N GLU A 156 13.12 -17.28 18.31
CA GLU A 156 12.71 -15.87 18.14
C GLU A 156 11.46 -15.71 17.25
N ILE A 157 11.37 -16.51 16.18
CA ILE A 157 10.20 -16.53 15.28
C ILE A 157 8.96 -17.05 16.02
N GLN A 158 9.09 -18.16 16.75
CA GLN A 158 7.99 -18.75 17.52
C GLN A 158 7.49 -17.80 18.62
N ILE A 159 8.41 -17.10 19.30
CA ILE A 159 8.08 -16.08 20.31
C ILE A 159 7.36 -14.90 19.64
N SER A 160 7.85 -14.41 18.50
CA SER A 160 7.25 -13.30 17.75
C SER A 160 5.82 -13.60 17.28
N GLU A 161 5.57 -14.79 16.75
CA GLU A 161 4.22 -15.23 16.36
C GLU A 161 3.30 -15.42 17.58
N ALA A 162 3.79 -16.04 18.66
CA ALA A 162 3.02 -16.22 19.88
C ALA A 162 2.62 -14.88 20.52
N LEU A 163 3.55 -13.90 20.57
CA LEU A 163 3.26 -12.54 21.02
C LEU A 163 2.29 -11.82 20.07
N SER A 164 2.35 -12.06 18.76
CA SER A 164 1.42 -11.48 17.79
C SER A 164 0.00 -12.03 17.96
N TYR A 165 -0.16 -13.34 18.22
CA TYR A 165 -1.42 -13.95 18.62
C TYR A 165 -1.96 -13.31 19.92
N LEU A 166 -1.10 -13.14 20.93
CA LEU A 166 -1.51 -12.55 22.22
C LEU A 166 -1.89 -11.06 22.10
N ARG A 167 -1.21 -10.29 21.24
CA ARG A 167 -1.60 -8.91 20.91
C ARG A 167 -2.98 -8.87 20.27
N ALA A 168 -3.26 -9.75 19.31
CA ALA A 168 -4.58 -9.85 18.69
C ALA A 168 -5.66 -10.23 19.72
N MET A 169 -5.41 -11.22 20.60
CA MET A 169 -6.31 -11.52 21.72
C MET A 169 -6.61 -10.30 22.57
N VAL A 170 -5.56 -9.60 23.02
CA VAL A 170 -5.68 -8.44 23.92
C VAL A 170 -6.50 -7.31 23.28
N ILE A 171 -6.22 -6.97 22.03
CA ILE A 171 -6.94 -5.91 21.30
C ILE A 171 -8.42 -6.27 21.13
N GLY A 172 -8.73 -7.56 20.92
CA GLY A 172 -10.10 -8.07 20.86
C GLY A 172 -10.87 -7.96 22.18
N HIS A 173 -10.19 -7.82 23.31
CA HIS A 173 -10.84 -7.58 24.61
C HIS A 173 -11.13 -6.10 24.88
N LEU A 174 -10.49 -5.14 24.19
CA LEU A 174 -10.72 -3.70 24.42
C LEU A 174 -12.19 -3.28 24.24
N PRO A 175 -12.97 -3.76 23.23
CA PRO A 175 -14.39 -3.46 23.15
C PRO A 175 -15.20 -3.95 24.35
N ILE A 176 -14.86 -5.12 24.91
CA ILE A 176 -15.52 -5.71 26.08
C ILE A 176 -15.21 -4.86 27.33
N VAL A 177 -13.94 -4.49 27.51
CA VAL A 177 -13.50 -3.56 28.57
C VAL A 177 -14.23 -2.22 28.47
N ASN A 178 -14.41 -1.69 27.25
CA ASN A 178 -15.12 -0.42 27.04
C ASN A 178 -16.63 -0.51 27.29
N VAL A 179 -17.28 -1.67 27.15
CA VAL A 179 -18.66 -1.86 27.62
C VAL A 179 -18.74 -1.69 29.14
N LEU A 180 -17.83 -2.32 29.90
CA LEU A 180 -17.79 -2.21 31.36
C LEU A 180 -17.50 -0.77 31.81
N ILE A 181 -16.51 -0.13 31.22
CA ILE A 181 -16.17 1.28 31.47
C ILE A 181 -17.35 2.19 31.15
N THR A 182 -18.02 2.01 30.01
CA THR A 182 -19.20 2.82 29.64
C THR A 182 -20.39 2.57 30.57
N ALA A 183 -20.59 1.36 31.08
CA ALA A 183 -21.58 1.09 32.11
C ALA A 183 -21.27 1.85 33.42
N TYR A 184 -20.01 1.82 33.89
CA TYR A 184 -19.57 2.62 35.04
C TYR A 184 -19.77 4.12 34.80
N ARG A 185 -19.31 4.67 33.66
CA ARG A 185 -19.45 6.09 33.31
C ARG A 185 -20.90 6.55 33.32
N ARG A 186 -21.84 5.70 32.86
CA ARG A 186 -23.29 5.98 32.91
C ARG A 186 -23.89 5.90 34.31
N ALA A 187 -23.33 5.08 35.19
CA ALA A 187 -23.78 4.97 36.58
C ALA A 187 -23.24 6.10 37.47
N ALA A 188 -21.97 6.46 37.30
CA ALA A 188 -21.26 7.43 38.14
C ALA A 188 -21.23 8.86 37.59
N TYR A 189 -21.43 9.05 36.27
CA TYR A 189 -21.18 10.32 35.56
C TYR A 189 -19.74 10.87 35.77
N ASP A 190 -18.79 9.96 35.96
CA ASP A 190 -17.39 10.27 36.26
C ASP A 190 -16.69 10.95 35.06
N PRO A 191 -16.20 12.20 35.21
CA PRO A 191 -15.56 12.94 34.13
C PRO A 191 -14.10 12.54 33.89
N PHE A 192 -13.47 11.80 34.81
CA PHE A 192 -12.07 11.37 34.69
C PHE A 192 -11.92 10.04 33.96
N VAL A 193 -13.00 9.28 33.83
CA VAL A 193 -13.03 7.97 33.19
C VAL A 193 -13.43 8.10 31.72
N GLN A 194 -12.61 7.51 30.84
CA GLN A 194 -12.78 7.47 29.39
C GLN A 194 -12.61 6.05 28.86
N GLU A 195 -13.08 5.80 27.64
CA GLU A 195 -12.80 4.54 26.94
C GLU A 195 -11.29 4.36 26.74
N VAL A 196 -10.82 3.13 26.89
CA VAL A 196 -9.41 2.76 26.70
C VAL A 196 -9.16 2.20 25.30
N THR A 197 -7.90 2.27 24.89
CA THR A 197 -7.36 1.89 23.59
C THR A 197 -5.96 1.33 23.77
N GLU A 198 -5.36 0.79 22.71
CA GLU A 198 -4.00 0.26 22.71
C GLU A 198 -2.97 1.27 23.26
N ALA A 199 -3.14 2.56 23.02
CA ALA A 199 -2.22 3.59 23.52
C ALA A 199 -2.53 4.10 24.94
N THR A 200 -3.71 3.81 25.49
CA THR A 200 -4.08 4.22 26.87
C THR A 200 -4.13 3.05 27.85
N ALA A 201 -4.11 1.83 27.33
CA ALA A 201 -3.99 0.54 28.01
C ALA A 201 -2.94 -0.33 27.27
N PRO A 202 -1.66 0.10 27.19
CA PRO A 202 -0.65 -0.50 26.30
C PRO A 202 -0.04 -1.80 26.81
N ILE A 203 0.00 -1.99 28.13
CA ILE A 203 0.67 -3.11 28.78
C ILE A 203 -0.37 -4.00 29.43
N TRP A 204 -0.36 -5.26 29.01
CA TRP A 204 -1.20 -6.33 29.53
C TRP A 204 -0.31 -7.47 30.01
N TYR A 205 -0.84 -8.28 30.91
CA TYR A 205 -0.14 -9.47 31.39
C TYR A 205 -1.03 -10.70 31.28
N LEU A 206 -0.54 -11.75 30.63
CA LEU A 206 -1.16 -13.07 30.67
C LEU A 206 -0.59 -13.85 31.85
N ARG A 207 -1.47 -14.31 32.74
CA ARG A 207 -1.17 -15.25 33.81
C ARG A 207 -1.64 -16.65 33.39
N TYR A 208 -0.72 -17.60 33.41
CA TYR A 208 -0.97 -19.02 33.22
C TYR A 208 -0.17 -19.81 34.25
N GLN A 209 -0.85 -20.56 35.11
CA GLN A 209 -0.22 -21.23 36.25
C GLN A 209 0.61 -20.23 37.09
N ASN A 210 1.91 -20.50 37.27
CA ASN A 210 2.88 -19.62 37.94
C ASN A 210 3.76 -18.84 36.93
N HIS A 211 3.27 -18.61 35.72
CA HIS A 211 3.96 -17.84 34.68
C HIS A 211 3.19 -16.56 34.36
N PHE A 212 3.96 -15.50 34.14
CA PHE A 212 3.46 -14.15 33.89
C PHE A 212 4.15 -13.65 32.62
N ILE A 213 3.36 -13.38 31.58
CA ILE A 213 3.83 -13.04 30.23
C ILE A 213 3.35 -11.63 29.93
N ARG A 214 4.29 -10.71 29.72
CA ARG A 214 3.98 -9.33 29.29
C ARG A 214 3.58 -9.30 27.82
N VAL A 215 2.47 -8.65 27.53
CA VAL A 215 1.93 -8.42 26.19
C VAL A 215 1.80 -6.91 25.99
N SER A 216 2.73 -6.31 25.25
CA SER A 216 2.63 -4.92 24.81
C SER A 216 1.92 -4.84 23.46
N VAL A 217 0.89 -4.01 23.39
CA VAL A 217 0.12 -3.71 22.17
C VAL A 217 0.46 -2.35 21.55
N PHE A 218 1.37 -1.58 22.14
CA PHE A 218 1.75 -0.26 21.66
C PHE A 218 3.27 -0.03 21.84
N PRO A 219 4.10 -0.44 20.85
CA PRO A 219 5.57 -0.47 20.96
C PRO A 219 6.26 0.85 21.32
N TYR A 220 5.59 1.98 21.12
CA TYR A 220 6.08 3.29 21.57
C TYR A 220 6.28 3.34 23.10
N GLU A 221 5.41 2.71 23.89
CA GLU A 221 5.53 2.66 25.36
C GLU A 221 6.52 1.57 25.84
N ASP A 222 7.03 0.73 24.93
CA ASP A 222 8.21 -0.11 25.21
C ASP A 222 9.53 0.69 25.11
N GLN A 223 9.50 1.92 24.55
CA GLN A 223 10.71 2.74 24.35
C GLN A 223 11.09 3.51 25.62
N GLU A 224 11.89 2.90 26.49
CA GLU A 224 12.47 3.58 27.66
C GLU A 224 13.43 4.72 27.30
N HIS A 225 13.96 4.69 26.09
CA HIS A 225 14.97 5.59 25.57
C HIS A 225 14.53 6.17 24.24
N ARG A 226 15.16 7.27 23.84
CA ARG A 226 14.95 7.86 22.53
C ARG A 226 15.25 6.83 21.44
N LEU A 227 14.37 6.71 20.44
CA LEU A 227 14.58 5.83 19.30
C LEU A 227 15.91 6.14 18.60
N VAL A 228 16.69 5.09 18.36
CA VAL A 228 17.98 5.12 17.67
C VAL A 228 17.89 4.17 16.47
N LEU A 229 18.34 4.62 15.31
CA LEU A 229 18.54 3.78 14.14
C LEU A 229 20.03 3.49 13.96
N SER A 230 20.35 2.26 13.56
CA SER A 230 21.69 1.91 13.09
C SER A 230 21.82 2.24 11.61
N SER A 231 22.89 2.94 11.23
CA SER A 231 23.30 3.07 9.83
C SER A 231 23.86 1.74 9.30
N GLU A 232 24.01 1.61 7.98
CA GLU A 232 24.70 0.46 7.35
C GLU A 232 26.15 0.30 7.84
N GLN A 233 26.75 1.35 8.38
CA GLN A 233 28.10 1.37 8.94
C GLN A 233 28.14 1.02 10.44
N GLY A 234 26.98 0.70 11.04
CA GLY A 234 26.84 0.38 12.46
C GLY A 234 26.79 1.60 13.38
N GLU A 235 26.77 2.82 12.85
CA GLU A 235 26.65 4.03 13.67
C GLU A 235 25.22 4.20 14.18
N HIS A 236 25.10 4.54 15.47
CA HIS A 236 23.83 4.69 16.16
C HIS A 236 23.39 6.16 16.20
N GLN A 237 22.44 6.54 15.36
CA GLN A 237 21.91 7.91 15.32
C GLN A 237 20.51 7.99 15.94
N ALA A 238 20.31 8.97 16.84
CA ALA A 238 19.00 9.27 17.40
C ALA A 238 18.04 9.81 16.33
N VAL A 239 16.77 9.39 16.37
CA VAL A 239 15.77 9.84 15.40
C VAL A 239 15.22 11.23 15.77
N ASP A 240 15.57 12.22 14.95
CA ASP A 240 15.02 13.58 14.96
C ASP A 240 13.84 13.66 13.97
N LEU A 241 12.59 13.73 14.45
CA LEU A 241 11.42 14.00 13.59
C LEU A 241 11.41 15.46 13.09
N ALA A 242 11.91 16.38 13.92
CA ALA A 242 12.08 17.79 13.63
C ALA A 242 13.36 18.32 14.26
N THR A 243 14.00 19.28 13.60
CA THR A 243 15.18 20.01 14.06
C THR A 243 14.77 21.25 14.84
N GLY A 244 15.69 21.78 15.67
CA GLY A 244 15.45 23.04 16.38
C GLY A 244 15.19 24.23 15.44
N HIS A 245 15.80 24.24 14.25
CA HIS A 245 15.54 25.25 13.22
C HIS A 245 14.11 25.16 12.69
N GLU A 246 13.66 23.98 12.24
CA GLU A 246 12.28 23.77 11.79
C GLU A 246 11.27 24.23 12.85
N VAL A 247 11.50 23.92 14.13
CA VAL A 247 10.61 24.36 15.23
C VAL A 247 10.58 25.88 15.38
N VAL A 248 11.74 26.56 15.39
CA VAL A 248 11.79 28.03 15.45
C VAL A 248 11.10 28.68 14.25
N GLU A 249 11.26 28.07 13.07
CA GLU A 249 10.64 28.53 11.84
C GLU A 249 9.11 28.38 11.87
N PHE A 250 8.58 27.25 12.37
CA PHE A 250 7.14 27.07 12.55
C PHE A 250 6.54 27.95 13.66
N LEU A 251 7.29 28.25 14.73
CA LEU A 251 6.86 29.20 15.77
C LEU A 251 6.72 30.65 15.26
N ALA A 252 7.36 30.98 14.13
CA ALA A 252 7.25 32.30 13.49
C ALA A 252 6.10 32.41 12.47
N LEU A 253 5.46 31.30 12.11
CA LEU A 253 4.35 31.27 11.15
C LEU A 253 2.98 31.42 11.83
N PRO A 254 1.97 31.97 11.13
CA PRO A 254 0.58 31.88 11.57
C PRO A 254 0.08 30.43 11.44
N GLU A 255 -0.70 29.95 12.40
CA GLU A 255 -1.33 28.63 12.34
C GLU A 255 -2.28 28.50 11.13
N THR A 256 -2.18 27.41 10.36
CA THR A 256 -3.17 27.12 9.31
C THR A 256 -4.52 26.77 9.97
N PRO A 257 -5.64 27.40 9.53
CA PRO A 257 -6.97 27.07 10.04
C PRO A 257 -7.32 25.58 9.89
N GLY A 258 -7.51 24.89 11.02
CA GLY A 258 -7.85 23.48 11.07
C GLY A 258 -6.66 22.52 11.15
N GLU A 259 -5.41 22.99 11.03
CA GLU A 259 -4.22 22.12 11.06
C GLU A 259 -4.05 21.42 12.42
N THR A 260 -4.20 22.13 13.54
CA THR A 260 -4.15 21.54 14.87
C THR A 260 -5.18 20.42 15.06
N ILE A 261 -6.35 20.55 14.43
CA ILE A 261 -7.42 19.52 14.44
C ILE A 261 -7.01 18.31 13.58
N LEU A 262 -6.31 18.52 12.46
CA LEU A 262 -5.76 17.45 11.62
C LEU A 262 -4.63 16.69 12.35
N LEU A 263 -3.76 17.40 13.07
CA LEU A 263 -2.70 16.79 13.88
C LEU A 263 -3.29 15.96 15.04
N ASP A 264 -4.32 16.48 15.72
CA ASP A 264 -5.08 15.71 16.71
C ASP A 264 -5.80 14.49 16.07
N ALA A 265 -6.33 14.62 14.84
CA ALA A 265 -6.94 13.49 14.14
C ALA A 265 -5.93 12.36 13.85
N TRP A 266 -4.70 12.70 13.46
CA TRP A 266 -3.59 11.74 13.33
C TRP A 266 -3.21 11.11 14.68
N LYS A 267 -3.12 11.90 15.75
CA LYS A 267 -2.88 11.41 17.11
C LYS A 267 -3.98 10.44 17.56
N TYR A 268 -5.25 10.74 17.30
CA TYR A 268 -6.37 9.83 17.58
C TYR A 268 -6.32 8.56 16.72
N PHE A 269 -5.88 8.64 15.46
CA PHE A 269 -5.64 7.45 14.65
C PHE A 269 -4.56 6.56 15.28
N TYR A 270 -3.38 7.11 15.56
CA TYR A 270 -2.28 6.35 16.16
C TYR A 270 -2.63 5.79 17.53
N SER A 271 -3.47 6.50 18.32
CA SER A 271 -3.93 6.03 19.64
C SER A 271 -5.14 5.08 19.63
N GLY A 272 -5.60 4.63 18.46
CA GLY A 272 -6.74 3.70 18.33
C GLY A 272 -8.12 4.34 18.44
N ARG A 273 -8.20 5.66 18.71
CA ARG A 273 -9.45 6.43 18.81
C ARG A 273 -10.02 6.80 17.44
N TYR A 274 -10.29 5.80 16.60
CA TYR A 274 -10.72 6.00 15.20
C TYR A 274 -11.97 6.87 15.05
N SER A 275 -12.97 6.72 15.92
CA SER A 275 -14.19 7.55 15.89
C SER A 275 -13.89 9.05 16.10
N ASP A 276 -12.93 9.39 16.97
CA ASP A 276 -12.49 10.78 17.16
C ASP A 276 -11.59 11.26 16.03
N SER A 277 -10.78 10.37 15.44
CA SER A 277 -10.01 10.65 14.23
C SER A 277 -10.90 11.07 13.06
N VAL A 278 -11.93 10.27 12.71
CA VAL A 278 -12.92 10.62 11.67
C VAL A 278 -13.58 11.98 11.92
N ARG A 279 -13.97 12.25 13.17
CA ARG A 279 -14.54 13.54 13.57
C ARG A 279 -13.54 14.68 13.36
N GLY A 280 -12.27 14.48 13.73
CA GLY A 280 -11.19 15.43 13.57
C GLY A 280 -10.92 15.75 12.09
N LEU A 281 -10.70 14.73 11.26
CA LEU A 281 -10.44 14.88 9.81
C LEU A 281 -11.50 15.74 9.11
N VAL A 282 -12.78 15.40 9.30
CA VAL A 282 -13.88 16.15 8.68
C VAL A 282 -13.97 17.57 9.23
N SER A 283 -13.76 17.76 10.54
CA SER A 283 -13.83 19.09 11.16
C SER A 283 -12.66 19.99 10.72
N ALA A 284 -11.46 19.43 10.56
CA ALA A 284 -10.29 20.12 10.01
C ALA A 284 -10.55 20.62 8.59
N LEU A 285 -11.10 19.76 7.72
CA LEU A 285 -11.52 20.11 6.36
C LEU A 285 -12.67 21.13 6.33
N GLU A 286 -13.65 21.02 7.22
CA GLU A 286 -14.76 21.98 7.36
C GLU A 286 -14.25 23.39 7.73
N VAL A 287 -13.28 23.48 8.66
CA VAL A 287 -12.65 24.74 9.09
C VAL A 287 -11.74 25.32 8.01
N LEU A 288 -10.85 24.52 7.41
CA LEU A 288 -9.97 24.97 6.33
C LEU A 288 -10.78 25.48 5.13
N LEU A 289 -11.82 24.75 4.72
CA LEU A 289 -12.70 25.15 3.64
C LEU A 289 -13.43 26.46 3.96
N GLU A 290 -13.86 26.70 5.20
CA GLU A 290 -14.46 27.98 5.58
C GLU A 290 -13.48 29.14 5.39
N ALA A 291 -12.24 29.00 5.88
CA ALA A 291 -11.21 30.01 5.74
C ALA A 291 -10.82 30.25 4.27
N LYS A 292 -10.58 29.19 3.49
CA LYS A 292 -10.23 29.28 2.05
C LYS A 292 -11.39 29.84 1.21
N TYR A 293 -12.64 29.48 1.50
CA TYR A 293 -13.81 30.08 0.85
C TYR A 293 -13.97 31.55 1.21
N SER A 294 -13.81 31.92 2.49
CA SER A 294 -13.81 33.31 2.92
C SER A 294 -12.75 34.14 2.20
N ASN A 295 -11.54 33.60 2.01
CA ASN A 295 -10.47 34.28 1.29
C ASN A 295 -10.75 34.39 -0.21
N ALA A 296 -11.27 33.34 -0.85
CA ALA A 296 -11.69 33.39 -2.25
C ALA A 296 -12.78 34.46 -2.52
N LEU A 297 -13.74 34.61 -1.60
CA LEU A 297 -14.76 35.66 -1.66
C LEU A 297 -14.15 37.08 -1.52
N ARG A 298 -13.20 37.28 -0.58
CA ARG A 298 -12.45 38.55 -0.46
C ARG A 298 -11.69 38.88 -1.75
N SER A 299 -10.99 37.91 -2.33
CA SER A 299 -10.30 38.07 -3.62
C SER A 299 -11.24 38.33 -4.80
N HIS A 300 -12.52 37.94 -4.70
CA HIS A 300 -13.55 38.26 -5.67
C HIS A 300 -14.19 39.65 -5.47
N GLY A 301 -13.83 40.37 -4.41
CA GLY A 301 -14.33 41.71 -4.11
C GLY A 301 -15.62 41.77 -3.28
N ASP A 302 -16.08 40.66 -2.70
CA ASP A 302 -17.23 40.68 -1.78
C ASP A 302 -16.90 41.47 -0.50
N THR A 303 -17.87 42.22 0.01
CA THR A 303 -17.72 42.90 1.31
C THR A 303 -17.80 41.91 2.47
N GLU A 304 -17.19 42.24 3.61
CA GLU A 304 -17.20 41.34 4.79
C GLU A 304 -18.64 41.02 5.26
N GLN A 305 -19.61 41.92 5.08
CA GLN A 305 -21.02 41.62 5.37
C GLN A 305 -21.61 40.54 4.43
N GLU A 306 -21.27 40.59 3.14
CA GLU A 306 -21.70 39.61 2.14
C GLU A 306 -21.00 38.26 2.34
N ILE A 307 -19.71 38.29 2.69
CA ILE A 307 -18.94 37.10 3.07
C ILE A 307 -19.61 36.41 4.25
N GLN A 308 -19.85 37.11 5.35
CA GLN A 308 -20.52 36.55 6.53
C GLN A 308 -21.93 36.01 6.21
N LYS A 309 -22.67 36.67 5.31
CA LYS A 309 -23.98 36.17 4.81
C LYS A 309 -23.84 34.88 4.01
N LYS A 310 -22.86 34.76 3.10
CA LYS A 310 -22.56 33.56 2.30
C LYS A 310 -22.01 32.40 3.15
N LEU A 311 -21.17 32.69 4.14
CA LEU A 311 -20.66 31.69 5.09
C LEU A 311 -21.81 31.12 5.93
N ARG A 312 -22.66 31.97 6.52
CA ARG A 312 -23.83 31.55 7.32
C ARG A 312 -24.85 30.76 6.51
N SER A 313 -25.16 31.17 5.28
CA SER A 313 -26.12 30.45 4.41
C SER A 313 -25.65 29.06 3.98
N SER A 314 -24.34 28.79 4.09
CA SER A 314 -23.69 27.53 3.72
C SER A 314 -23.15 26.73 4.92
N ALA A 315 -23.34 27.19 6.16
CA ALA A 315 -22.72 26.62 7.36
C ALA A 315 -22.98 25.12 7.57
N THR A 316 -24.22 24.66 7.33
CA THR A 316 -24.58 23.22 7.40
C THR A 316 -24.49 22.51 6.04
N LYS A 317 -24.12 23.22 4.98
CA LYS A 317 -24.16 22.75 3.57
C LYS A 317 -22.76 22.64 2.99
N PHE A 318 -21.90 21.84 3.63
CA PHE A 318 -20.51 21.63 3.21
C PHE A 318 -20.35 21.40 1.70
N THR A 319 -21.13 20.48 1.10
CA THR A 319 -21.02 20.17 -0.34
C THR A 319 -21.34 21.38 -1.22
N THR A 320 -22.34 22.19 -0.84
CA THR A 320 -22.64 23.46 -1.52
C THR A 320 -21.51 24.47 -1.34
N ARG A 321 -20.98 24.63 -0.12
CA ARG A 321 -19.83 25.50 0.15
C ARG A 321 -18.61 25.10 -0.66
N PHE A 322 -18.32 23.80 -0.72
CA PHE A 322 -17.17 23.27 -1.43
C PHE A 322 -17.31 23.49 -2.93
N ASN A 323 -18.46 23.16 -3.52
CA ASN A 323 -18.71 23.43 -4.94
C ASN A 323 -18.67 24.94 -5.27
N ASN A 324 -19.15 25.81 -4.38
CA ASN A 324 -19.02 27.26 -4.54
C ASN A 324 -17.54 27.72 -4.49
N TYR A 325 -16.72 27.15 -3.60
CA TYR A 325 -15.28 27.41 -3.54
C TYR A 325 -14.57 26.95 -4.82
N LEU A 326 -14.85 25.74 -5.31
CA LEU A 326 -14.32 25.21 -6.58
C LEU A 326 -14.70 26.13 -7.75
N HIS A 327 -15.96 26.57 -7.82
CA HIS A 327 -16.45 27.46 -8.87
C HIS A 327 -15.76 28.84 -8.85
N LEU A 328 -15.61 29.46 -7.68
CA LEU A 328 -14.93 30.76 -7.54
C LEU A 328 -13.43 30.68 -7.86
N THR A 329 -12.75 29.65 -7.37
CA THR A 329 -11.30 29.48 -7.56
C THR A 329 -10.94 28.82 -8.88
N ARG A 330 -11.92 28.27 -9.61
CA ARG A 330 -11.75 27.44 -10.82
C ARG A 330 -10.83 26.23 -10.62
N ARG A 331 -10.63 25.78 -9.37
CA ARG A 331 -9.87 24.58 -9.04
C ARG A 331 -10.76 23.33 -9.21
N THR A 332 -10.17 22.24 -9.67
CA THR A 332 -10.79 20.91 -9.75
C THR A 332 -10.21 20.00 -8.67
N ILE A 333 -11.05 19.18 -8.03
CA ILE A 333 -10.55 18.17 -7.10
C ILE A 333 -9.76 17.13 -7.91
N PRO A 334 -8.58 16.66 -7.43
CA PRO A 334 -7.91 15.53 -8.04
C PRO A 334 -8.84 14.30 -8.14
N GLY A 335 -8.81 13.63 -9.28
CA GLY A 335 -9.52 12.37 -9.53
C GLY A 335 -8.84 11.17 -8.86
N PRO A 336 -8.61 10.03 -9.54
CA PRO A 336 -7.92 8.90 -8.93
C PRO A 336 -6.53 9.33 -8.49
N MET A 337 -6.26 9.18 -7.20
CA MET A 337 -4.95 9.47 -6.64
C MET A 337 -3.96 8.39 -7.02
N LEU A 338 -2.68 8.78 -7.07
CA LEU A 338 -1.55 7.88 -7.26
C LEU A 338 -0.64 7.97 -6.03
N SER A 339 -0.13 6.83 -5.60
CA SER A 339 0.75 6.69 -4.44
C SER A 339 1.69 5.52 -4.63
N TRP A 340 2.90 5.58 -4.08
CA TRP A 340 3.70 4.38 -3.89
C TRP A 340 3.02 3.39 -2.92
N VAL A 341 2.07 3.86 -2.10
CA VAL A 341 1.23 3.06 -1.19
C VAL A 341 0.07 2.40 -1.96
N PRO A 342 0.05 1.08 -2.19
CA PRO A 342 -0.84 0.46 -3.18
C PRO A 342 -2.33 0.74 -2.97
N TYR A 343 -2.87 0.56 -1.75
CA TYR A 343 -4.30 0.68 -1.43
C TYR A 343 -4.90 2.09 -1.61
N VAL A 344 -4.05 3.09 -1.85
CA VAL A 344 -4.46 4.48 -2.07
C VAL A 344 -4.65 4.77 -3.57
N ASN A 345 -4.09 3.95 -4.47
CA ASN A 345 -4.24 4.15 -5.90
C ASN A 345 -5.70 3.94 -6.34
N GLY A 346 -6.16 4.77 -7.27
CA GLY A 346 -7.57 4.78 -7.70
C GLY A 346 -8.51 5.55 -6.79
N THR A 347 -8.06 5.91 -5.58
CA THR A 347 -8.90 6.60 -4.61
C THR A 347 -9.35 7.96 -5.14
N ARG A 348 -10.66 8.23 -5.12
CA ARG A 348 -11.25 9.49 -5.60
C ARG A 348 -11.61 10.37 -4.40
N LEU A 349 -10.90 11.48 -4.19
CA LEU A 349 -11.01 12.31 -2.98
C LEU A 349 -12.44 12.75 -2.65
N ARG A 350 -13.25 13.11 -3.65
CA ARG A 350 -14.66 13.47 -3.45
C ARG A 350 -15.52 12.30 -2.93
N ALA A 351 -15.23 11.08 -3.37
CA ALA A 351 -15.95 9.88 -2.91
C ALA A 351 -15.57 9.54 -1.46
N GLU A 352 -14.26 9.49 -1.15
CA GLU A 352 -13.76 9.28 0.21
C GLU A 352 -14.27 10.33 1.20
N LEU A 353 -14.31 11.59 0.78
CA LEU A 353 -14.84 12.68 1.60
C LEU A 353 -16.31 12.46 1.94
N ASN A 354 -17.12 12.05 0.96
CA ASN A 354 -18.54 11.75 1.20
C ASN A 354 -18.70 10.50 2.08
N GLN A 355 -17.88 9.47 1.89
CA GLN A 355 -17.88 8.26 2.72
C GLN A 355 -17.45 8.56 4.17
N THR A 356 -16.36 9.31 4.36
CA THR A 356 -15.84 9.72 5.67
C THR A 356 -16.82 10.66 6.39
N ARG A 357 -17.51 11.55 5.65
CA ARG A 357 -18.58 12.39 6.20
C ARG A 357 -19.83 11.58 6.58
N LYS A 358 -20.20 10.55 5.81
CA LYS A 358 -21.25 9.58 6.20
C LYS A 358 -20.84 8.81 7.46
N LEU A 359 -19.59 8.37 7.55
CA LEU A 359 -19.05 7.71 8.73
C LEU A 359 -19.10 8.61 9.98
N ARG A 360 -18.70 9.89 9.86
CA ARG A 360 -18.90 10.88 10.94
C ARG A 360 -20.38 11.02 11.34
N HIS A 361 -21.31 11.00 10.38
CA HIS A 361 -22.73 11.08 10.68
C HIS A 361 -23.19 9.89 11.54
N MET A 362 -22.83 8.65 11.14
CA MET A 362 -23.14 7.44 11.92
C MET A 362 -22.51 7.49 13.32
N ILE A 363 -21.23 7.92 13.44
CA ILE A 363 -20.55 8.06 14.74
C ILE A 363 -21.27 9.06 15.65
N VAL A 364 -21.63 10.23 15.12
CA VAL A 364 -22.16 11.35 15.93
C VAL A 364 -23.65 11.20 16.26
N HIS A 365 -24.45 10.66 15.34
CA HIS A 365 -25.91 10.61 15.47
C HIS A 365 -26.49 9.22 15.74
N GLU A 366 -25.81 8.15 15.30
CA GLU A 366 -26.26 6.77 15.48
C GLU A 366 -25.46 6.05 16.59
N GLY A 367 -24.43 6.70 17.15
CA GLY A 367 -23.57 6.13 18.18
C GLY A 367 -22.62 5.04 17.67
N TYR A 368 -22.37 4.99 16.36
CA TYR A 368 -21.52 3.97 15.74
C TYR A 368 -20.09 4.02 16.30
N GLN A 369 -19.62 2.90 16.86
CA GLN A 369 -18.24 2.73 17.29
C GLN A 369 -17.46 1.94 16.24
N MET A 370 -16.30 2.47 15.84
CA MET A 370 -15.40 1.78 14.91
C MET A 370 -14.72 0.60 15.61
N ASN A 371 -14.59 -0.52 14.89
CA ASN A 371 -13.89 -1.71 15.37
C ASN A 371 -12.37 -1.44 15.42
N PRO A 372 -11.62 -1.81 16.48
CA PRO A 372 -10.15 -1.70 16.52
C PRO A 372 -9.43 -2.31 15.32
N TYR A 373 -9.99 -3.36 14.69
CA TYR A 373 -9.44 -3.97 13.47
C TYR A 373 -9.72 -3.16 12.18
N SER A 374 -10.45 -2.04 12.25
CA SER A 374 -10.67 -1.14 11.10
C SER A 374 -9.46 -0.26 10.73
N ARG A 375 -8.23 -0.68 11.11
CA ARG A 375 -6.98 0.06 10.89
C ARG A 375 -6.76 0.42 9.42
N GLY A 376 -6.91 -0.54 8.50
CA GLY A 376 -6.71 -0.32 7.06
C GLY A 376 -7.67 0.72 6.47
N PRO A 377 -9.00 0.53 6.58
CA PRO A 377 -9.99 1.52 6.15
C PRO A 377 -9.79 2.90 6.81
N MET A 378 -9.42 2.94 8.10
CA MET A 378 -9.16 4.19 8.79
C MET A 378 -7.89 4.87 8.28
N LEU A 379 -6.79 4.14 8.07
CA LEU A 379 -5.53 4.68 7.53
C LEU A 379 -5.76 5.31 6.15
N ARG A 380 -6.46 4.60 5.24
CA ARG A 380 -6.90 5.16 3.95
C ARG A 380 -7.69 6.47 4.13
N ALA A 381 -8.65 6.51 5.05
CA ALA A 381 -9.40 7.74 5.32
C ALA A 381 -8.53 8.87 5.88
N VAL A 382 -7.59 8.58 6.80
CA VAL A 382 -6.65 9.59 7.34
C VAL A 382 -5.74 10.14 6.25
N GLU A 383 -5.10 9.28 5.46
CA GLU A 383 -4.17 9.71 4.40
C GLU A 383 -4.87 10.50 3.30
N THR A 384 -6.02 10.01 2.83
CA THR A 384 -6.75 10.67 1.74
C THR A 384 -7.41 11.97 2.17
N MET A 385 -7.89 12.08 3.42
CA MET A 385 -8.36 13.36 3.96
C MET A 385 -7.21 14.33 4.27
N THR A 386 -6.03 13.83 4.66
CA THR A 386 -4.81 14.65 4.79
C THR A 386 -4.41 15.22 3.43
N TRP A 387 -4.41 14.41 2.38
CA TRP A 387 -4.13 14.88 1.02
C TRP A 387 -5.17 15.85 0.47
N LEU A 388 -6.46 15.67 0.79
CA LEU A 388 -7.48 16.66 0.46
C LEU A 388 -7.26 17.98 1.23
N PHE A 389 -6.77 17.91 2.47
CA PHE A 389 -6.41 19.07 3.27
C PHE A 389 -5.19 19.77 2.66
N ASP A 390 -4.09 19.07 2.38
CA ASP A 390 -2.90 19.59 1.69
C ASP A 390 -3.28 20.28 0.38
N TRP A 391 -4.15 19.66 -0.42
CA TRP A 391 -4.63 20.23 -1.68
C TRP A 391 -5.51 21.47 -1.46
N LEU A 392 -6.38 21.51 -0.44
CA LEU A 392 -7.13 22.72 -0.09
C LEU A 392 -6.24 23.84 0.46
N GLU A 393 -5.19 23.47 1.19
CA GLU A 393 -4.22 24.36 1.82
C GLU A 393 -3.31 25.02 0.79
N ASP A 394 -2.88 24.27 -0.24
CA ASP A 394 -2.00 24.76 -1.30
C ASP A 394 -0.62 25.22 -0.77
N ASP A 395 -0.16 24.63 0.34
CA ASP A 395 1.18 24.83 0.92
C ASP A 395 2.02 23.55 0.81
N GLU A 396 3.05 23.60 -0.03
CA GLU A 396 3.95 22.47 -0.27
C GLU A 396 4.81 22.14 0.95
N ARG A 397 5.14 23.12 1.80
CA ARG A 397 5.96 22.93 3.00
C ARG A 397 5.23 22.03 4.00
N SER A 398 4.00 22.40 4.34
CA SER A 398 3.21 21.67 5.32
C SER A 398 2.85 20.26 4.83
N SER A 399 2.56 20.10 3.53
CA SER A 399 2.36 18.79 2.90
C SER A 399 3.59 17.87 3.02
N LYS A 400 4.80 18.38 2.69
CA LYS A 400 6.06 17.61 2.81
C LYS A 400 6.30 17.10 4.24
N ASN A 401 5.96 17.88 5.25
CA ASN A 401 6.23 17.53 6.66
C ASN A 401 5.26 16.51 7.26
N ARG A 402 3.99 16.46 6.82
CA ARG A 402 2.97 15.56 7.39
C ARG A 402 3.34 14.08 7.23
N PHE A 403 3.87 13.71 6.07
CA PHE A 403 4.28 12.33 5.75
C PHE A 403 5.73 11.99 6.13
N LYS A 404 6.52 12.94 6.65
CA LYS A 404 7.91 12.73 7.11
C LYS A 404 7.97 11.55 8.09
N MET A 405 8.81 10.56 7.79
CA MET A 405 9.02 9.34 8.59
C MET A 405 7.73 8.54 8.92
N CYS A 406 6.76 8.47 7.99
CA CYS A 406 5.52 7.71 8.18
C CYS A 406 5.76 6.24 8.59
N SER A 407 6.72 5.55 7.96
CA SER A 407 7.11 4.17 8.30
C SER A 407 7.50 3.99 9.77
N ILE A 408 8.30 4.91 10.32
CA ILE A 408 8.70 4.89 11.73
C ILE A 408 7.50 5.13 12.64
N LYS A 409 6.62 6.08 12.30
CA LYS A 409 5.38 6.35 13.06
C LYS A 409 4.46 5.11 13.09
N CYS A 410 4.32 4.41 11.96
CA CYS A 410 3.57 3.15 11.87
C CYS A 410 4.20 2.03 12.68
N MET A 411 5.53 1.87 12.62
CA MET A 411 6.27 0.87 13.43
C MET A 411 6.09 1.11 14.94
N LEU A 412 6.22 2.36 15.41
CA LEU A 412 6.06 2.72 16.82
C LEU A 412 4.62 2.48 17.34
N ARG A 413 3.61 2.55 16.46
CA ARG A 413 2.23 2.19 16.78
C ARG A 413 2.02 0.67 16.89
N GLY A 414 2.86 -0.12 16.23
CA GLY A 414 2.71 -1.57 16.11
C GLY A 414 1.71 -1.99 15.03
N ASP A 415 1.63 -3.30 14.83
CA ASP A 415 0.69 -3.94 13.91
C ASP A 415 0.03 -5.17 14.55
N VAL A 416 -1.12 -5.56 13.99
CA VAL A 416 -1.96 -6.66 14.49
C VAL A 416 -2.15 -7.64 13.34
N CYS A 417 -1.37 -8.71 13.36
CA CYS A 417 -1.28 -9.66 12.25
C CYS A 417 -2.38 -10.73 12.23
N PHE A 418 -3.37 -10.66 13.14
CA PHE A 418 -4.47 -11.63 13.20
C PHE A 418 -5.81 -10.97 13.51
N ASP A 419 -6.85 -11.43 12.82
CA ASP A 419 -8.24 -11.13 13.13
C ASP A 419 -8.77 -11.90 14.36
N VAL A 420 -9.87 -11.41 14.93
CA VAL A 420 -10.58 -12.07 16.04
C VAL A 420 -12.08 -12.19 15.81
N GLU A 421 -12.64 -13.26 16.34
CA GLU A 421 -14.06 -13.52 16.44
C GLU A 421 -14.55 -13.39 17.89
N TYR A 422 -15.83 -13.04 18.02
CA TYR A 422 -16.53 -12.89 19.29
C TYR A 422 -17.52 -14.05 19.41
N VAL A 423 -17.11 -15.10 20.12
CA VAL A 423 -17.91 -16.32 20.32
C VAL A 423 -18.46 -16.38 21.75
N ALA A 424 -19.44 -17.24 21.99
CA ALA A 424 -20.05 -17.41 23.32
C ALA A 424 -19.02 -17.72 24.44
N GLY A 425 -17.91 -18.38 24.10
CA GLY A 425 -16.83 -18.72 25.05
C GLY A 425 -15.76 -17.65 25.26
N GLY A 426 -15.82 -16.50 24.57
CA GLY A 426 -14.81 -15.44 24.67
C GLY A 426 -14.40 -14.83 23.33
N VAL A 427 -13.30 -14.09 23.35
CA VAL A 427 -12.58 -13.66 22.14
C VAL A 427 -11.73 -14.84 21.62
N ARG A 428 -11.73 -15.06 20.31
CA ARG A 428 -10.92 -16.09 19.65
C ARG A 428 -10.12 -15.48 18.51
N VAL A 429 -8.80 -15.67 18.46
CA VAL A 429 -8.00 -15.38 17.26
C VAL A 429 -8.33 -16.41 16.18
N VAL A 430 -8.51 -15.94 14.96
CA VAL A 430 -8.78 -16.80 13.80
C VAL A 430 -7.47 -17.10 13.08
N GLU A 431 -7.30 -18.34 12.60
CA GLU A 431 -6.24 -18.65 11.61
C GLU A 431 -6.56 -17.80 10.37
N HIS A 432 -5.63 -16.93 9.94
CA HIS A 432 -5.86 -16.21 8.69
C HIS A 432 -6.04 -17.23 7.57
N ASP A 433 -7.17 -17.12 6.85
CA ASP A 433 -7.40 -17.98 5.70
C ASP A 433 -6.23 -17.83 4.74
N LYS A 434 -5.76 -18.94 4.19
CA LYS A 434 -4.43 -19.03 3.56
C LYS A 434 -4.33 -18.23 2.26
N THR A 435 -5.48 -17.87 1.70
CA THR A 435 -5.69 -17.32 0.37
C THR A 435 -5.06 -15.94 0.06
N PRO A 436 -4.81 -14.98 1.00
CA PRO A 436 -4.13 -13.72 0.66
C PRO A 436 -2.59 -13.82 0.60
N TYR A 437 -2.00 -14.91 1.11
CA TYR A 437 -0.55 -15.05 1.30
C TYR A 437 0.07 -16.31 0.68
N LEU A 438 -0.74 -17.29 0.26
CA LEU A 438 -0.26 -18.62 -0.13
C LEU A 438 -0.62 -19.06 -1.55
N GLU A 439 -1.16 -18.15 -2.37
CA GLU A 439 -1.10 -18.30 -3.83
C GLU A 439 0.09 -17.47 -4.36
N GLU A 440 1.20 -18.17 -4.60
CA GLU A 440 2.45 -17.76 -5.29
C GLU A 440 3.50 -16.88 -4.53
N ASP A 441 4.33 -17.57 -3.73
CA ASP A 441 5.79 -17.39 -3.56
C ASP A 441 6.42 -16.03 -3.20
N SER A 442 5.64 -15.01 -2.85
CA SER A 442 6.09 -13.91 -2.00
C SER A 442 4.90 -13.14 -1.44
N THR A 443 5.07 -12.43 -0.31
CA THR A 443 4.20 -11.27 -0.05
C THR A 443 4.42 -10.33 -1.24
N PRO A 444 3.42 -10.11 -2.13
CA PRO A 444 3.66 -9.44 -3.40
C PRO A 444 4.26 -8.07 -3.13
N MET A 445 5.39 -7.76 -3.77
CA MET A 445 6.08 -6.50 -3.49
C MET A 445 5.14 -5.34 -3.85
N ALA A 446 5.38 -4.15 -3.28
CA ALA A 446 4.53 -3.00 -3.60
C ALA A 446 4.45 -2.73 -5.12
N SER A 447 5.51 -3.04 -5.88
CA SER A 447 5.51 -3.04 -7.35
C SER A 447 4.51 -4.04 -7.96
N ASP A 448 4.42 -5.27 -7.45
CA ASP A 448 3.51 -6.29 -7.96
C ASP A 448 2.06 -5.94 -7.68
N LEU A 449 1.74 -5.47 -6.47
CA LEU A 449 0.40 -4.98 -6.13
C LEU A 449 -0.02 -3.77 -6.99
N LEU A 450 0.91 -2.85 -7.27
CA LEU A 450 0.66 -1.70 -8.16
C LEU A 450 0.48 -2.14 -9.62
N TRP A 451 1.29 -3.11 -10.08
CA TRP A 451 1.19 -3.67 -11.41
C TRP A 451 -0.11 -4.46 -11.62
N GLU A 452 -0.52 -5.23 -10.63
CA GLU A 452 -1.80 -5.94 -10.64
C GLU A 452 -2.97 -4.94 -10.61
N SER A 453 -2.86 -3.85 -9.82
CA SER A 453 -3.83 -2.75 -9.84
C SER A 453 -3.91 -2.05 -11.20
N HIS A 454 -2.80 -1.92 -11.93
CA HIS A 454 -2.78 -1.36 -13.29
C HIS A 454 -3.54 -2.26 -14.27
N GLY A 455 -3.30 -3.57 -14.24
CA GLY A 455 -4.04 -4.55 -15.05
C GLY A 455 -5.52 -4.63 -14.68
N ARG A 456 -5.84 -4.74 -13.37
CA ARG A 456 -7.22 -4.78 -12.86
C ARG A 456 -8.01 -3.51 -13.19
N ALA A 457 -7.37 -2.34 -13.22
CA ALA A 457 -8.03 -1.08 -13.60
C ALA A 457 -8.60 -1.09 -15.03
N LEU A 458 -8.06 -1.88 -15.96
CA LEU A 458 -8.58 -2.00 -17.33
C LEU A 458 -9.41 -3.29 -17.56
N PHE A 459 -9.00 -4.41 -16.95
CA PHE A 459 -9.54 -5.74 -17.26
C PHE A 459 -10.24 -6.44 -16.08
N GLY A 460 -10.17 -5.88 -14.87
CA GLY A 460 -10.80 -6.45 -13.67
C GLY A 460 -12.32 -6.28 -13.63
N ALA A 461 -12.93 -6.79 -12.55
CA ALA A 461 -14.36 -6.63 -12.28
C ALA A 461 -14.73 -5.16 -11.99
N GLU A 462 -13.90 -4.47 -11.20
CA GLU A 462 -14.02 -3.04 -10.91
C GLU A 462 -13.05 -2.25 -11.83
N LYS A 463 -13.50 -1.94 -13.04
CA LYS A 463 -12.73 -1.15 -14.01
C LYS A 463 -12.65 0.32 -13.58
N ASP A 464 -11.45 0.88 -13.53
CA ASP A 464 -11.19 2.32 -13.46
C ASP A 464 -10.22 2.71 -14.57
N PHE A 465 -10.75 2.93 -15.77
CA PHE A 465 -9.94 3.29 -16.93
C PHE A 465 -9.15 4.60 -16.73
N ALA A 466 -9.65 5.51 -15.88
CA ALA A 466 -8.91 6.72 -15.53
C ALA A 466 -7.67 6.42 -14.68
N LEU A 467 -7.76 5.47 -13.73
CA LEU A 467 -6.59 5.00 -12.99
C LEU A 467 -5.57 4.36 -13.94
N PHE A 468 -5.99 3.41 -14.77
CA PHE A 468 -5.12 2.75 -15.76
C PHE A 468 -4.37 3.77 -16.63
N ALA A 469 -5.11 4.73 -17.19
CA ALA A 469 -4.54 5.76 -18.06
C ALA A 469 -3.55 6.64 -17.30
N LYS A 470 -3.86 7.05 -16.07
CA LYS A 470 -2.99 7.92 -15.26
C LYS A 470 -1.69 7.22 -14.85
N MET A 471 -1.76 5.95 -14.45
CA MET A 471 -0.58 5.12 -14.14
C MET A 471 0.29 4.92 -15.39
N SER A 472 -0.33 4.59 -16.53
CA SER A 472 0.37 4.43 -17.82
C SER A 472 1.08 5.72 -18.25
N LEU A 473 0.42 6.87 -18.11
CA LEU A 473 1.01 8.17 -18.41
C LEU A 473 2.17 8.53 -17.46
N ALA A 474 2.07 8.21 -16.16
CA ALA A 474 3.14 8.48 -15.21
C ALA A 474 4.42 7.71 -15.60
N CYS A 475 4.26 6.44 -15.95
CA CYS A 475 5.34 5.58 -16.40
C CYS A 475 5.93 6.06 -17.75
N LEU A 476 5.08 6.42 -18.72
CA LEU A 476 5.52 7.01 -19.98
C LEU A 476 6.33 8.29 -19.77
N LEU A 477 5.92 9.19 -18.88
CA LEU A 477 6.65 10.43 -18.60
C LEU A 477 8.02 10.15 -17.95
N ALA A 478 8.11 9.15 -17.07
CA ALA A 478 9.35 8.72 -16.42
C ALA A 478 10.29 7.88 -17.33
N ASP A 479 9.77 7.30 -18.42
CA ASP A 479 10.44 6.24 -19.23
C ASP A 479 10.82 4.99 -18.43
N ASP A 480 10.02 4.66 -17.41
CA ASP A 480 10.20 3.51 -16.53
C ASP A 480 8.88 2.73 -16.40
N ALA A 481 8.95 1.41 -16.51
CA ALA A 481 7.80 0.51 -16.42
C ALA A 481 7.54 -0.01 -14.99
N ASP A 482 8.46 0.20 -14.05
CA ASP A 482 8.17 -0.06 -12.64
C ASP A 482 7.32 1.08 -12.06
N VAL A 483 6.01 0.83 -12.00
CA VAL A 483 5.04 1.73 -11.37
C VAL A 483 5.46 2.14 -9.96
N PHE A 484 6.12 1.26 -9.19
CA PHE A 484 6.58 1.61 -7.84
C PHE A 484 7.69 2.67 -7.87
N ALA A 485 8.74 2.45 -8.66
CA ALA A 485 9.83 3.42 -8.83
C ALA A 485 9.31 4.78 -9.33
N VAL A 486 8.39 4.78 -10.28
CA VAL A 486 7.74 5.99 -10.84
C VAL A 486 6.94 6.76 -9.79
N LEU A 487 6.23 6.06 -8.89
CA LEU A 487 5.39 6.67 -7.86
C LEU A 487 6.16 7.04 -6.57
N ALA A 488 7.29 6.38 -6.31
CA ALA A 488 8.25 6.79 -5.28
C ALA A 488 9.08 8.00 -5.72
N GLY A 489 9.30 8.17 -7.03
CA GLY A 489 9.99 9.31 -7.63
C GLY A 489 9.12 10.57 -7.81
N GLU A 490 9.78 11.68 -8.16
CA GLU A 490 9.14 12.99 -8.33
C GLU A 490 8.22 13.08 -9.57
N SER A 491 8.45 12.24 -10.58
CA SER A 491 7.73 12.25 -11.87
C SER A 491 6.21 12.06 -11.76
N SER A 492 5.72 11.43 -10.68
CA SER A 492 4.30 11.20 -10.44
C SER A 492 3.45 12.47 -10.35
N ARG A 493 4.06 13.62 -10.01
CA ARG A 493 3.38 14.91 -9.76
C ARG A 493 3.02 15.69 -11.03
N VAL A 494 3.46 15.22 -12.20
CA VAL A 494 3.41 15.98 -13.47
C VAL A 494 2.02 15.94 -14.16
N ILE A 495 1.14 15.03 -13.77
CA ILE A 495 -0.19 14.83 -14.40
C ILE A 495 -1.28 15.55 -13.61
N GLN A 496 -1.79 16.65 -14.16
CA GLN A 496 -2.94 17.36 -13.62
C GLN A 496 -4.24 16.64 -14.00
N ASP A 497 -5.12 16.43 -13.02
CA ASP A 497 -6.43 15.83 -13.20
C ASP A 497 -7.51 16.89 -13.41
N ILE A 498 -8.32 16.73 -14.46
CA ILE A 498 -9.43 17.63 -14.79
C ILE A 498 -10.75 16.89 -14.55
N GLU A 499 -11.44 17.31 -13.50
CA GLU A 499 -12.85 16.97 -13.27
C GLU A 499 -13.70 18.07 -13.90
N SER A 500 -14.18 17.83 -15.12
CA SER A 500 -14.96 18.83 -15.88
C SER A 500 -16.30 19.12 -15.21
N LEU A 501 -16.58 20.39 -14.91
CA LEU A 501 -17.89 20.86 -14.48
C LEU A 501 -18.84 20.90 -15.69
N GLU A 502 -19.55 19.79 -15.90
CA GLU A 502 -20.59 19.60 -16.92
C GLU A 502 -20.18 20.01 -18.35
N PRO A 503 -19.63 19.09 -19.17
CA PRO A 503 -19.26 19.42 -20.54
C PRO A 503 -20.47 19.88 -21.36
N LEU A 504 -20.24 20.85 -22.24
CA LEU A 504 -21.26 21.31 -23.20
C LEU A 504 -21.78 20.13 -24.04
N PRO A 505 -23.07 20.10 -24.42
CA PRO A 505 -23.62 19.02 -25.25
C PRO A 505 -22.80 18.80 -26.53
N GLY A 506 -22.34 17.56 -26.74
CA GLY A 506 -21.52 17.19 -27.90
C GLY A 506 -20.04 17.56 -27.79
N VAL A 507 -19.54 17.93 -26.61
CA VAL A 507 -18.12 18.19 -26.33
C VAL A 507 -17.58 17.11 -25.38
N MET A 508 -16.42 16.52 -25.71
CA MET A 508 -15.77 15.57 -24.79
C MET A 508 -15.04 16.35 -23.69
N PRO A 509 -15.25 16.05 -22.40
CA PRO A 509 -14.39 16.59 -21.35
C PRO A 509 -12.98 16.03 -21.48
N GLU A 510 -11.98 16.90 -21.39
CA GLU A 510 -10.60 16.49 -21.13
C GLU A 510 -10.50 15.83 -19.74
N ARG A 511 -9.64 14.82 -19.59
CA ARG A 511 -9.47 14.08 -18.33
C ARG A 511 -8.17 14.43 -17.61
N PHE A 512 -7.07 14.52 -18.34
CA PHE A 512 -5.77 14.89 -17.80
C PHE A 512 -5.10 15.98 -18.63
N ARG A 513 -4.21 16.73 -18.00
CA ARG A 513 -3.25 17.61 -18.66
C ARG A 513 -1.85 17.23 -18.19
N CYS A 514 -0.91 17.13 -19.11
CA CYS A 514 0.49 16.87 -18.80
C CYS A 514 1.41 17.58 -19.81
N PRO A 515 2.57 18.10 -19.38
CA PRO A 515 3.59 18.58 -20.29
C PRO A 515 4.28 17.40 -20.99
N PHE A 516 4.33 17.44 -22.32
CA PHE A 516 5.28 16.65 -23.13
C PHE A 516 6.18 17.65 -23.86
N ASP A 517 7.48 17.62 -23.57
CA ASP A 517 8.53 18.42 -24.21
C ASP A 517 8.19 19.93 -24.37
N GLY A 518 7.46 20.50 -23.41
CA GLY A 518 7.02 21.91 -23.40
C GLY A 518 5.65 22.20 -24.03
N ALA A 519 5.07 21.25 -24.76
CA ALA A 519 3.69 21.34 -25.25
C ALA A 519 2.68 20.94 -24.15
N LEU A 520 1.53 21.63 -24.12
CA LEU A 520 0.42 21.27 -23.24
C LEU A 520 -0.33 20.11 -23.90
N THR A 521 -0.16 18.89 -23.37
CA THR A 521 -0.87 17.72 -23.86
C THR A 521 -2.15 17.49 -23.07
N ILE A 522 -3.26 17.44 -23.80
CA ILE A 522 -4.61 17.23 -23.30
C ILE A 522 -4.97 15.77 -23.54
N VAL A 523 -5.30 15.02 -22.48
CA VAL A 523 -5.65 13.62 -22.58
C VAL A 523 -7.16 13.44 -22.50
N PHE A 524 -7.71 12.75 -23.49
CA PHE A 524 -9.11 12.32 -23.57
C PHE A 524 -9.18 10.80 -23.40
N LEU A 525 -10.16 10.33 -22.62
CA LEU A 525 -10.42 8.91 -22.40
C LEU A 525 -11.74 8.53 -23.05
N LEU A 526 -11.73 7.63 -24.03
CA LEU A 526 -12.95 7.10 -24.66
C LEU A 526 -13.18 5.65 -24.24
N GLU A 527 -14.31 5.40 -23.57
CA GLU A 527 -14.81 4.06 -23.27
C GLU A 527 -15.94 3.73 -24.24
N LEU A 528 -15.78 2.67 -25.03
CA LEU A 528 -16.72 2.30 -26.09
C LEU A 528 -17.06 0.81 -25.97
N ASP A 529 -18.35 0.49 -26.05
CA ASP A 529 -18.79 -0.91 -26.16
C ASP A 529 -18.55 -1.45 -27.57
N GLY A 530 -18.55 -0.61 -28.60
CA GLY A 530 -18.25 -0.96 -29.99
C GLY A 530 -16.81 -0.66 -30.41
N GLU A 531 -16.59 -0.72 -31.72
CA GLU A 531 -15.37 -0.28 -32.40
C GLU A 531 -15.26 1.26 -32.46
N LEU A 532 -14.07 1.75 -32.82
CA LEU A 532 -13.82 3.19 -32.91
C LEU A 532 -14.30 3.77 -34.25
N GLU A 533 -15.52 4.31 -34.25
CA GLU A 533 -16.03 5.12 -35.37
C GLU A 533 -15.54 6.59 -35.36
N LEU A 534 -15.61 7.21 -36.54
CA LEU A 534 -15.41 8.65 -36.78
C LEU A 534 -16.35 9.54 -35.94
N SER A 535 -17.54 9.04 -35.61
CA SER A 535 -18.58 9.71 -34.81
C SER A 535 -18.08 10.04 -33.39
N HIS A 536 -17.33 9.13 -32.77
CA HIS A 536 -16.82 9.24 -31.40
C HIS A 536 -15.71 10.30 -31.23
N LEU A 537 -14.98 10.64 -32.30
CA LEU A 537 -13.91 11.64 -32.23
C LEU A 537 -14.40 13.08 -32.38
N LYS A 538 -15.59 13.32 -32.96
CA LYS A 538 -16.11 14.68 -33.17
C LYS A 538 -16.16 15.51 -31.87
N PRO A 539 -16.63 14.98 -30.72
CA PRO A 539 -16.65 15.73 -29.45
C PRO A 539 -15.25 16.06 -28.92
N VAL A 540 -14.25 15.20 -29.16
CA VAL A 540 -12.84 15.44 -28.81
C VAL A 540 -12.27 16.59 -29.63
N MET A 541 -12.49 16.59 -30.94
CA MET A 541 -12.02 17.64 -31.85
C MET A 541 -12.63 19.00 -31.52
N VAL A 542 -13.93 19.05 -31.22
CA VAL A 542 -14.61 20.30 -30.81
C VAL A 542 -13.97 20.85 -29.53
N ARG A 543 -13.66 20.00 -28.53
CA ARG A 543 -12.96 20.46 -27.32
C ARG A 543 -11.55 20.94 -27.61
N LEU A 544 -10.78 20.23 -28.44
CA LEU A 544 -9.42 20.62 -28.80
C LEU A 544 -9.38 22.00 -29.50
N LEU A 545 -10.33 22.27 -30.40
CA LEU A 545 -10.46 23.59 -31.03
C LEU A 545 -10.77 24.70 -30.02
N GLN A 546 -11.64 24.44 -29.03
CA GLN A 546 -11.90 25.37 -27.92
C GLN A 546 -10.63 25.62 -27.10
N LEU A 547 -9.91 24.55 -26.73
CA LEU A 547 -8.67 24.63 -25.95
C LEU A 547 -7.57 25.44 -26.67
N ARG A 548 -7.46 25.33 -28.00
CA ARG A 548 -6.53 26.16 -28.80
C ARG A 548 -6.90 27.64 -28.79
N VAL A 549 -8.19 27.97 -28.61
CA VAL A 549 -8.66 29.36 -28.44
C VAL A 549 -8.48 29.84 -26.99
N GLU A 550 -8.57 28.95 -26.00
CA GLU A 550 -8.30 29.22 -24.58
C GLU A 550 -6.78 29.45 -24.33
N PHE A 551 -5.92 28.62 -24.90
CA PHE A 551 -4.46 28.57 -24.65
C PHE A 551 -3.62 29.09 -25.83
N LYS A 552 -3.99 30.23 -26.43
CA LYS A 552 -3.31 30.80 -27.63
C LYS A 552 -1.79 31.02 -27.50
N SER A 553 -1.27 31.10 -26.28
CA SER A 553 0.15 31.33 -25.97
C SER A 553 1.00 30.06 -25.90
N GLN A 554 0.42 28.86 -26.02
CA GLN A 554 1.14 27.59 -25.92
C GLN A 554 0.63 26.59 -26.97
N PRO A 555 1.50 25.76 -27.60
CA PRO A 555 1.03 24.66 -28.43
C PRO A 555 0.20 23.66 -27.60
N VAL A 556 -1.01 23.37 -28.08
CA VAL A 556 -1.95 22.41 -27.47
C VAL A 556 -2.00 21.15 -28.32
N HIS A 557 -1.51 20.06 -27.75
CA HIS A 557 -1.53 18.72 -28.33
C HIS A 557 -2.64 17.88 -27.72
N ALA A 558 -3.15 16.88 -28.45
CA ALA A 558 -4.17 15.97 -27.94
C ALA A 558 -3.73 14.51 -28.02
N VAL A 559 -3.95 13.79 -26.92
CA VAL A 559 -3.82 12.33 -26.85
C VAL A 559 -5.19 11.75 -26.52
N CYS A 560 -5.65 10.80 -27.34
CA CYS A 560 -6.87 10.04 -27.11
C CYS A 560 -6.51 8.60 -26.77
N ILE A 561 -6.81 8.18 -25.54
CA ILE A 561 -6.65 6.79 -25.08
C ILE A 561 -8.02 6.13 -25.18
N VAL A 562 -8.11 5.03 -25.93
CA VAL A 562 -9.40 4.39 -26.28
C VAL A 562 -9.48 2.98 -25.69
N ASN A 563 -10.47 2.75 -24.84
CA ASN A 563 -10.90 1.45 -24.35
C ASN A 563 -12.13 1.00 -25.17
N HIS A 564 -11.89 0.60 -26.42
CA HIS A 564 -12.91 0.03 -27.31
C HIS A 564 -13.27 -1.41 -26.93
N GLN A 565 -14.44 -1.85 -27.38
CA GLN A 565 -14.99 -3.19 -27.11
C GLN A 565 -14.84 -3.62 -25.64
N GLN A 566 -15.08 -2.68 -24.71
CA GLN A 566 -14.78 -2.86 -23.29
C GLN A 566 -15.53 -4.02 -22.59
N HIS A 567 -16.63 -4.45 -23.21
CA HIS A 567 -17.46 -5.57 -22.78
C HIS A 567 -16.87 -6.95 -23.15
N LEU A 568 -15.87 -7.00 -24.06
CA LEU A 568 -15.16 -8.21 -24.45
C LEU A 568 -13.86 -8.39 -23.65
N GLU A 569 -13.47 -9.65 -23.44
CA GLU A 569 -12.14 -10.01 -22.92
C GLU A 569 -11.04 -9.61 -23.92
N PRO A 570 -9.80 -9.34 -23.47
CA PRO A 570 -8.72 -8.83 -24.32
C PRO A 570 -8.37 -9.71 -25.54
N ALA A 571 -8.66 -11.00 -25.48
CA ALA A 571 -8.42 -11.97 -26.55
C ALA A 571 -9.45 -11.88 -27.70
N TYR A 572 -10.63 -11.33 -27.46
CA TYR A 572 -11.70 -11.20 -28.46
C TYR A 572 -11.84 -9.78 -29.03
N ARG A 573 -11.02 -8.83 -28.56
CA ARG A 573 -11.02 -7.46 -29.08
C ARG A 573 -10.29 -7.37 -30.40
N GLU A 574 -10.87 -6.62 -31.33
CA GLU A 574 -10.27 -6.31 -32.61
C GLU A 574 -8.91 -5.63 -32.40
N SER A 575 -7.95 -5.92 -33.27
CA SER A 575 -6.60 -5.41 -33.20
C SER A 575 -6.27 -4.70 -34.50
N TYR A 576 -5.92 -3.42 -34.44
CA TYR A 576 -5.65 -2.64 -35.65
C TYR A 576 -4.14 -2.60 -35.94
N ARG A 577 -3.72 -3.05 -37.13
CA ARG A 577 -2.38 -2.74 -37.65
C ARG A 577 -2.30 -1.29 -38.15
N THR A 578 -3.39 -0.84 -38.77
CA THR A 578 -3.60 0.51 -39.31
C THR A 578 -5.06 0.87 -39.12
N LEU A 579 -5.36 2.11 -38.73
CA LEU A 579 -6.74 2.61 -38.76
C LEU A 579 -7.26 2.75 -40.19
N ASN A 580 -8.58 2.84 -40.33
CA ASN A 580 -9.24 3.28 -41.56
C ASN A 580 -8.60 4.61 -42.04
N ALA A 581 -8.36 4.71 -43.35
CA ALA A 581 -7.72 5.88 -43.97
C ALA A 581 -8.42 7.21 -43.62
N GLU A 582 -9.76 7.25 -43.62
CA GLU A 582 -10.53 8.45 -43.26
C GLU A 582 -10.30 8.86 -41.80
N LEU A 583 -10.27 7.87 -40.89
CA LEU A 583 -10.05 8.08 -39.46
C LEU A 583 -8.62 8.57 -39.20
N ASN A 584 -7.62 7.99 -39.87
CA ASN A 584 -6.24 8.44 -39.75
C ASN A 584 -6.03 9.84 -40.34
N THR A 585 -6.63 10.13 -41.50
CA THR A 585 -6.63 11.48 -42.08
C THR A 585 -7.28 12.50 -41.14
N LEU A 586 -8.37 12.15 -40.45
CA LEU A 586 -9.01 13.01 -39.44
C LEU A 586 -8.06 13.31 -38.27
N LEU A 587 -7.45 12.27 -37.68
CA LEU A 587 -6.51 12.40 -36.55
C LEU A 587 -5.32 13.29 -36.92
N VAL A 588 -4.71 13.07 -38.08
CA VAL A 588 -3.59 13.88 -38.58
C VAL A 588 -4.04 15.33 -38.84
N SER A 589 -5.20 15.54 -39.48
CA SER A 589 -5.72 16.87 -39.81
C SER A 589 -6.12 17.71 -38.59
N CYS A 590 -6.28 17.09 -37.43
CA CYS A 590 -6.61 17.76 -36.18
C CYS A 590 -5.55 17.58 -35.08
N GLU A 591 -4.37 17.07 -35.45
CA GLU A 591 -3.20 16.93 -34.58
C GLU A 591 -3.53 16.17 -33.28
N VAL A 592 -4.22 15.03 -33.43
CA VAL A 592 -4.58 14.11 -32.34
C VAL A 592 -3.76 12.83 -32.46
N SER A 593 -3.10 12.44 -31.39
CA SER A 593 -2.54 11.08 -31.23
C SER A 593 -3.64 10.16 -30.74
N LEU A 594 -3.71 8.94 -31.25
CA LEU A 594 -4.64 7.93 -30.77
C LEU A 594 -3.91 6.63 -30.39
N VAL A 595 -4.21 6.09 -29.21
CA VAL A 595 -3.68 4.81 -28.73
C VAL A 595 -4.80 3.97 -28.13
N PHE A 596 -4.81 2.67 -28.38
CA PHE A 596 -5.74 1.76 -27.71
C PHE A 596 -5.17 1.32 -26.36
N ALA A 597 -6.03 1.31 -25.34
CA ALA A 597 -5.66 0.90 -23.99
C ALA A 597 -5.10 -0.54 -23.96
N SER A 598 -5.70 -1.43 -24.75
CA SER A 598 -5.28 -2.83 -24.87
C SER A 598 -3.90 -3.00 -25.54
N ASP A 599 -3.55 -2.16 -26.51
CA ASP A 599 -2.21 -2.14 -27.12
C ASP A 599 -1.17 -1.64 -26.11
N LEU A 600 -1.52 -0.57 -25.39
CA LEU A 600 -0.68 0.05 -24.38
C LEU A 600 -0.35 -0.93 -23.24
N THR A 601 -1.34 -1.66 -22.70
CA THR A 601 -1.10 -2.65 -21.63
C THR A 601 -0.16 -3.78 -22.06
N ARG A 602 -0.29 -4.28 -23.31
CA ARG A 602 0.62 -5.32 -23.84
C ARG A 602 2.05 -4.81 -23.95
N TYR A 603 2.23 -3.55 -24.37
CA TYR A 603 3.55 -2.93 -24.43
C TYR A 603 4.16 -2.73 -23.04
N PHE A 604 3.37 -2.27 -22.07
CA PHE A 604 3.79 -2.18 -20.66
C PHE A 604 4.18 -3.54 -20.07
N THR A 605 3.44 -4.60 -20.41
CA THR A 605 3.75 -5.98 -20.02
C THR A 605 5.09 -6.42 -20.63
N GLY A 606 5.33 -6.10 -21.90
CA GLY A 606 6.64 -6.29 -22.54
C GLY A 606 7.76 -5.45 -21.90
N ALA A 607 7.46 -4.23 -21.46
CA ALA A 607 8.41 -3.36 -20.76
C ALA A 607 8.82 -3.93 -19.41
N ARG A 608 7.87 -4.38 -18.57
CA ARG A 608 8.15 -5.04 -17.28
C ARG A 608 8.94 -6.33 -17.44
N HIS A 609 8.51 -7.24 -18.33
CA HIS A 609 9.11 -8.59 -18.41
C HIS A 609 10.32 -8.70 -19.35
N LYS A 610 10.53 -7.75 -20.26
CA LYS A 610 11.61 -7.79 -21.27
C LYS A 610 12.45 -6.51 -21.32
N ASN A 611 12.33 -5.63 -20.32
CA ASN A 611 13.06 -4.37 -20.17
C ASN A 611 12.98 -3.46 -21.43
N TRP A 612 11.80 -3.42 -22.07
CA TRP A 612 11.57 -2.49 -23.18
C TRP A 612 11.47 -1.05 -22.68
N ARG A 613 12.16 -0.12 -23.36
CA ARG A 613 12.01 1.32 -23.10
C ARG A 613 10.61 1.78 -23.50
N LEU A 614 10.05 2.74 -22.78
CA LEU A 614 8.75 3.35 -23.09
C LEU A 614 8.87 4.51 -24.10
N THR A 615 10.08 5.06 -24.27
CA THR A 615 10.45 6.12 -25.23
C THR A 615 9.78 5.98 -26.61
N PRO A 616 9.74 4.82 -27.30
CA PRO A 616 9.09 4.71 -28.62
C PRO A 616 7.59 5.03 -28.59
N VAL A 617 6.86 4.56 -27.57
CA VAL A 617 5.42 4.87 -27.40
C VAL A 617 5.26 6.32 -26.91
N ARG A 618 6.13 6.77 -26.00
CA ARG A 618 6.17 8.15 -25.51
C ARG A 618 6.33 9.16 -26.65
N ASP A 619 7.24 8.92 -27.57
CA ASP A 619 7.51 9.80 -28.70
C ASP A 619 6.45 9.65 -29.79
N GLY A 620 5.88 8.46 -29.97
CA GLY A 620 4.68 8.26 -30.79
C GLY A 620 3.49 9.11 -30.31
N LEU A 621 3.28 9.21 -29.00
CA LEU A 621 2.25 10.08 -28.39
C LEU A 621 2.53 11.59 -28.51
N LYS A 622 3.74 12.00 -28.93
CA LYS A 622 4.05 13.39 -29.33
C LYS A 622 3.73 13.64 -30.81
N GLY A 623 3.62 12.58 -31.61
CA GLY A 623 3.24 12.62 -33.03
C GLY A 623 1.74 12.83 -33.24
N VAL A 624 1.27 12.63 -34.47
CA VAL A 624 -0.15 12.76 -34.83
C VAL A 624 -0.61 11.52 -35.59
N GLY A 625 -1.87 11.11 -35.44
CA GLY A 625 -2.40 9.88 -36.02
C GLY A 625 -2.41 8.70 -35.04
N TYR A 626 -2.48 7.48 -35.57
CA TYR A 626 -2.46 6.26 -34.77
C TYR A 626 -1.05 5.94 -34.22
N VAL A 627 -0.96 5.73 -32.92
CA VAL A 627 0.26 5.34 -32.22
C VAL A 627 0.26 3.83 -31.99
N THR A 628 1.01 3.11 -32.82
CA THR A 628 1.17 1.65 -32.70
C THR A 628 2.09 1.30 -31.53
N CYS A 629 1.62 0.51 -30.58
CA CYS A 629 2.47 -0.06 -29.51
C CYS A 629 3.14 -1.36 -29.96
N ASN A 630 3.88 -1.32 -31.06
CA ASN A 630 4.63 -2.47 -31.59
C ASN A 630 5.89 -2.73 -30.74
N PRO A 631 6.37 -3.98 -30.60
CA PRO A 631 7.59 -4.27 -29.86
C PRO A 631 8.81 -3.51 -30.40
N PRO A 632 9.70 -2.98 -29.54
CA PRO A 632 10.90 -2.28 -29.98
C PRO A 632 11.82 -3.20 -30.78
N SER A 633 12.57 -2.61 -31.71
CA SER A 633 13.51 -3.32 -32.60
C SER A 633 12.88 -4.50 -33.37
N SER A 634 11.57 -4.42 -33.66
CA SER A 634 10.84 -5.43 -34.42
C SER A 634 10.13 -4.84 -35.63
N ILE A 635 9.89 -5.68 -36.66
CA ILE A 635 9.12 -5.33 -37.84
C ILE A 635 7.94 -6.31 -37.95
N TYR A 636 6.75 -5.81 -38.29
CA TYR A 636 5.60 -6.67 -38.58
C TYR A 636 5.89 -7.60 -39.76
N VAL A 637 5.51 -8.87 -39.62
CA VAL A 637 5.73 -9.93 -40.62
C VAL A 637 4.42 -10.51 -41.14
N GLY A 638 3.39 -10.60 -40.32
CA GLY A 638 2.15 -11.26 -40.70
C GLY A 638 1.18 -11.48 -39.55
N GLU A 639 0.16 -12.28 -39.81
CA GLU A 639 -0.96 -12.55 -38.90
C GLU A 639 -1.22 -14.05 -38.76
N VAL A 640 -1.49 -14.51 -37.53
CA VAL A 640 -1.86 -15.90 -37.24
C VAL A 640 -3.28 -16.18 -37.73
N VAL A 641 -3.40 -16.83 -38.89
CA VAL A 641 -4.69 -17.27 -39.47
C VAL A 641 -5.18 -18.56 -38.80
N LYS A 642 -4.27 -19.39 -38.27
CA LYS A 642 -4.64 -20.66 -37.62
C LYS A 642 -3.66 -21.10 -36.56
N LEU A 643 -4.13 -21.66 -35.45
CA LEU A 643 -3.27 -22.15 -34.37
C LEU A 643 -3.31 -23.68 -34.20
N PHE A 644 -2.15 -24.30 -33.95
CA PHE A 644 -2.03 -25.72 -33.62
C PHE A 644 -1.20 -25.93 -32.33
N PRO A 645 -1.78 -25.68 -31.13
CA PRO A 645 -1.00 -25.57 -29.89
C PRO A 645 -0.23 -26.83 -29.53
N ARG A 646 -0.86 -28.01 -29.69
CA ARG A 646 -0.28 -29.32 -29.31
C ARG A 646 1.04 -29.66 -30.04
N ILE A 647 1.30 -29.03 -31.17
CA ILE A 647 2.50 -29.26 -31.98
C ILE A 647 3.36 -27.99 -32.14
N GLY A 648 3.02 -26.88 -31.49
CA GLY A 648 3.77 -25.62 -31.59
C GLY A 648 3.85 -25.10 -33.03
N VAL A 649 2.74 -25.11 -33.77
CA VAL A 649 2.69 -24.60 -35.15
C VAL A 649 1.70 -23.43 -35.27
N LEU A 650 2.17 -22.34 -35.85
CA LEU A 650 1.38 -21.17 -36.22
C LEU A 650 1.15 -21.20 -37.74
N GLY A 651 -0.11 -21.21 -38.18
CA GLY A 651 -0.46 -20.91 -39.57
C GLY A 651 -0.50 -19.40 -39.73
N VAL A 652 0.49 -18.82 -40.41
CA VAL A 652 0.69 -17.37 -40.53
C VAL A 652 0.54 -16.94 -41.99
N TYR A 653 -0.28 -15.92 -42.23
CA TYR A 653 -0.25 -15.19 -43.50
C TYR A 653 0.83 -14.12 -43.42
N VAL A 654 1.94 -14.36 -44.11
CA VAL A 654 3.10 -13.48 -44.14
C VAL A 654 2.88 -12.41 -45.21
N ASP A 655 3.09 -11.15 -44.83
CA ASP A 655 3.15 -9.97 -45.70
C ASP A 655 4.26 -9.04 -45.18
N ALA A 656 5.50 -9.51 -45.31
CA ALA A 656 6.67 -8.92 -44.69
C ALA A 656 7.53 -8.19 -45.73
N GLU A 657 8.02 -7.00 -45.36
CA GLU A 657 9.04 -6.29 -46.16
C GLU A 657 10.40 -6.99 -46.09
N LEU A 658 10.73 -7.51 -44.91
CA LEU A 658 11.92 -8.32 -44.66
C LEU A 658 11.54 -9.79 -44.57
N ALA A 659 12.18 -10.65 -45.36
CA ALA A 659 11.91 -12.09 -45.34
C ALA A 659 12.15 -12.69 -43.94
N LEU A 660 11.19 -13.50 -43.49
CA LEU A 660 11.31 -14.39 -42.34
C LEU A 660 12.13 -15.63 -42.76
N VAL A 661 13.04 -16.07 -41.91
CA VAL A 661 14.03 -17.13 -42.15
C VAL A 661 13.97 -18.14 -40.99
N VAL A 662 14.24 -19.41 -41.28
CA VAL A 662 14.44 -20.42 -40.22
C VAL A 662 15.57 -19.98 -39.29
N GLY A 663 15.32 -19.99 -37.97
CA GLY A 663 16.21 -19.49 -36.94
C GLY A 663 15.94 -18.05 -36.48
N ASP A 664 15.07 -17.30 -37.15
CA ASP A 664 14.68 -15.96 -36.69
C ASP A 664 13.95 -16.02 -35.32
N GLN A 665 14.19 -15.00 -34.49
CA GLN A 665 13.34 -14.70 -33.34
C GLN A 665 12.12 -13.90 -33.80
N VAL A 666 10.93 -14.33 -33.36
CA VAL A 666 9.68 -13.61 -33.56
C VAL A 666 8.99 -13.34 -32.22
N LEU A 667 8.28 -12.21 -32.18
CA LEU A 667 7.37 -11.85 -31.10
C LEU A 667 5.95 -11.99 -31.63
N VAL A 668 5.10 -12.74 -30.94
CA VAL A 668 3.69 -12.91 -31.32
C VAL A 668 2.80 -12.27 -30.26
N ARG A 669 1.87 -11.41 -30.69
CA ARG A 669 0.89 -10.75 -29.82
C ARG A 669 0.02 -11.80 -29.12
N SER A 670 -0.05 -11.76 -27.79
CA SER A 670 -0.94 -12.61 -26.99
C SER A 670 -2.07 -11.79 -26.36
N ALA A 671 -2.96 -12.44 -25.61
CA ALA A 671 -4.03 -11.74 -24.88
C ALA A 671 -3.48 -10.72 -23.88
N THR A 672 -2.37 -11.05 -23.20
CA THR A 672 -1.75 -10.26 -22.12
C THR A 672 -0.51 -9.48 -22.55
N GLY A 673 0.24 -9.94 -23.55
CA GLY A 673 1.49 -9.30 -23.95
C GLY A 673 2.02 -9.77 -25.30
N PHE A 674 3.24 -10.30 -25.29
CA PHE A 674 3.95 -10.78 -26.48
C PHE A 674 4.79 -12.01 -26.15
N GLU A 675 4.55 -13.13 -26.82
CA GLU A 675 5.35 -14.35 -26.64
C GLU A 675 6.61 -14.31 -27.50
N SER A 676 7.76 -14.71 -26.94
CA SER A 676 9.03 -14.79 -27.68
C SER A 676 9.22 -16.21 -28.21
N MET A 677 9.53 -16.33 -29.50
CA MET A 677 9.57 -17.62 -30.19
C MET A 677 10.70 -17.70 -31.20
N THR A 678 11.33 -18.87 -31.32
CA THR A 678 12.29 -19.15 -32.39
C THR A 678 11.63 -19.94 -33.50
N VAL A 679 11.79 -19.53 -34.77
CA VAL A 679 11.25 -20.26 -35.92
C VAL A 679 12.11 -21.50 -36.22
N GLU A 680 11.59 -22.69 -35.93
CA GLU A 680 12.28 -23.98 -36.12
C GLU A 680 12.21 -24.46 -37.57
N SER A 681 11.05 -24.31 -38.22
CA SER A 681 10.88 -24.58 -39.66
C SER A 681 9.71 -23.80 -40.26
N ILE A 682 9.81 -23.55 -41.56
CA ILE A 682 8.80 -22.84 -42.36
C ILE A 682 8.32 -23.81 -43.45
N ARG A 683 7.01 -23.99 -43.60
CA ARG A 683 6.44 -24.86 -44.63
C ARG A 683 5.32 -24.15 -45.39
N ALA A 684 5.40 -24.16 -46.72
CA ALA A 684 4.31 -23.76 -47.61
C ALA A 684 3.77 -25.01 -48.30
N GLU A 685 2.46 -25.28 -48.15
CA GLU A 685 1.82 -26.49 -48.68
C GLU A 685 2.58 -27.77 -48.24
N THR A 686 3.19 -28.50 -49.18
CA THR A 686 4.00 -29.70 -48.89
C THR A 686 5.51 -29.41 -48.81
N LYS A 687 5.97 -28.20 -49.12
CA LYS A 687 7.38 -27.86 -49.33
C LYS A 687 7.97 -27.08 -48.15
N ASP A 688 9.09 -27.58 -47.65
CA ASP A 688 9.86 -26.88 -46.61
C ASP A 688 10.64 -25.71 -47.24
N LEU A 689 10.59 -24.56 -46.58
CA LEU A 689 11.20 -23.31 -47.03
C LEU A 689 12.30 -22.89 -46.05
N LYS A 690 13.38 -22.30 -46.59
CA LYS A 690 14.41 -21.63 -45.77
C LYS A 690 13.99 -20.23 -45.36
N SER A 691 13.19 -19.56 -46.20
CA SER A 691 12.66 -18.22 -45.95
C SER A 691 11.35 -17.96 -46.71
N VAL A 692 10.61 -16.96 -46.25
CA VAL A 692 9.35 -16.47 -46.86
C VAL A 692 9.21 -14.97 -46.64
N SER A 693 8.75 -14.23 -47.66
CA SER A 693 8.41 -12.81 -47.56
C SER A 693 6.92 -12.52 -47.76
N LYS A 694 6.20 -13.36 -48.52
CA LYS A 694 4.74 -13.28 -48.70
C LYS A 694 4.10 -14.66 -48.81
N GLY A 695 2.87 -14.80 -48.32
CA GLY A 695 2.01 -15.97 -48.48
C GLY A 695 1.68 -16.71 -47.18
N LEU A 696 0.75 -17.66 -47.26
CA LEU A 696 0.33 -18.48 -46.13
C LEU A 696 1.32 -19.63 -45.88
N VAL A 697 1.86 -19.70 -44.65
CA VAL A 697 2.84 -20.73 -44.24
C VAL A 697 2.50 -21.31 -42.87
N GLY A 698 2.92 -22.55 -42.63
CA GLY A 698 3.07 -23.10 -41.28
C GLY A 698 4.45 -22.76 -40.73
N LEU A 699 4.51 -22.04 -39.61
CA LEU A 699 5.71 -21.81 -38.81
C LEU A 699 5.70 -22.79 -37.63
N LYS A 700 6.61 -23.75 -37.62
CA LYS A 700 6.93 -24.52 -36.42
C LYS A 700 7.81 -23.64 -35.53
N VAL A 701 7.44 -23.49 -34.26
CA VAL A 701 8.10 -22.58 -33.33
C VAL A 701 8.51 -23.26 -32.03
N VAL A 702 9.60 -22.78 -31.44
CA VAL A 702 10.05 -23.08 -30.07
C VAL A 702 9.71 -21.89 -29.18
N GLY A 703 8.80 -22.08 -28.23
CA GLY A 703 8.24 -21.08 -27.31
C GLY A 703 6.84 -21.51 -26.83
N ASP A 704 6.24 -20.81 -25.87
CA ASP A 704 4.88 -21.16 -25.43
C ASP A 704 3.82 -20.55 -26.36
N VAL A 705 3.04 -21.41 -27.01
CA VAL A 705 1.93 -21.06 -27.90
C VAL A 705 0.58 -20.96 -27.17
N LYS A 706 0.54 -21.24 -25.86
CA LYS A 706 -0.65 -20.99 -25.02
C LYS A 706 -0.84 -19.47 -24.85
N GLY A 707 -2.04 -18.97 -25.12
CA GLY A 707 -2.36 -17.54 -25.02
C GLY A 707 -2.21 -16.73 -26.31
N ILE A 708 -1.72 -17.36 -27.39
CA ILE A 708 -1.87 -16.83 -28.75
C ILE A 708 -3.30 -17.10 -29.25
N SER A 709 -3.91 -16.14 -29.93
CA SER A 709 -5.18 -16.28 -30.63
C SER A 709 -4.99 -16.28 -32.15
N GLU A 710 -6.01 -16.75 -32.88
CA GLU A 710 -6.13 -16.40 -34.30
C GLU A 710 -6.39 -14.87 -34.40
N GLY A 711 -5.88 -14.23 -35.46
CA GLY A 711 -5.77 -12.77 -35.57
C GLY A 711 -4.53 -12.14 -34.89
N ALA A 712 -3.70 -12.93 -34.20
CA ALA A 712 -2.51 -12.40 -33.54
C ALA A 712 -1.44 -11.91 -34.54
N PHE A 713 -0.88 -10.72 -34.30
CA PHE A 713 0.21 -10.16 -35.10
C PHE A 713 1.56 -10.81 -34.76
N VAL A 714 2.33 -11.11 -35.80
CA VAL A 714 3.68 -11.68 -35.74
C VAL A 714 4.69 -10.61 -36.15
N PHE A 715 5.70 -10.39 -35.31
CA PHE A 715 6.78 -9.44 -35.54
C PHE A 715 8.12 -10.17 -35.58
N LYS A 716 8.98 -9.91 -36.56
CA LYS A 716 10.38 -10.37 -36.57
C LYS A 716 11.23 -9.42 -35.76
N VAL A 717 11.97 -9.94 -34.80
CA VAL A 717 12.99 -9.19 -34.08
C VAL A 717 14.13 -8.91 -35.06
N CYS A 718 14.40 -7.64 -35.34
CA CYS A 718 15.61 -7.24 -36.03
C CYS A 718 16.77 -7.28 -35.04
N THR A 719 17.97 -7.58 -35.55
CA THR A 719 19.17 -7.85 -34.74
C THR A 719 19.28 -6.89 -33.55
N PRO A 720 19.47 -7.41 -32.32
CA PRO A 720 19.36 -6.62 -31.11
C PRO A 720 20.29 -5.42 -31.17
N ASP A 721 19.75 -4.25 -30.83
CA ASP A 721 20.54 -3.04 -30.61
C ASP A 721 21.62 -3.40 -29.57
N PRO A 722 22.94 -3.26 -29.88
CA PRO A 722 24.03 -3.84 -29.08
C PRO A 722 24.15 -3.33 -27.64
N LEU A 723 23.24 -2.46 -27.20
CA LEU A 723 23.07 -1.96 -25.84
C LEU A 723 22.12 -2.81 -24.97
N THR A 724 21.53 -3.90 -25.48
CA THR A 724 20.49 -4.70 -24.78
C THR A 724 20.97 -6.00 -24.11
N VAL A 725 22.28 -6.21 -23.94
CA VAL A 725 22.82 -7.41 -23.26
C VAL A 725 23.66 -7.07 -22.03
N SER A 726 23.01 -7.13 -20.87
CA SER A 726 23.58 -7.71 -19.65
C SER A 726 22.44 -8.08 -18.70
N PRO A 727 22.38 -9.32 -18.16
CA PRO A 727 21.55 -9.60 -17.00
C PRO A 727 22.15 -8.84 -15.81
N VAL A 728 21.39 -7.89 -15.27
CA VAL A 728 21.82 -7.06 -14.15
C VAL A 728 21.95 -7.94 -12.91
N GLY A 729 23.16 -8.05 -12.36
CA GLY A 729 23.37 -8.66 -11.05
C GLY A 729 22.78 -7.80 -9.94
N ASN A 730 22.37 -8.42 -8.83
CA ASN A 730 21.67 -7.78 -7.71
C ASN A 730 22.25 -6.41 -7.32
N TRP A 731 21.49 -5.34 -7.54
CA TRP A 731 21.79 -4.01 -6.98
C TRP A 731 21.18 -3.87 -5.59
N THR A 732 21.99 -4.15 -4.58
CA THR A 732 21.88 -3.49 -3.27
C THR A 732 22.96 -2.41 -3.17
N SER A 733 22.60 -1.26 -2.61
CA SER A 733 23.39 -0.02 -2.48
C SER A 733 23.49 0.87 -3.74
N LEU A 734 22.99 2.10 -3.61
CA LEU A 734 23.30 3.26 -4.46
C LEU A 734 24.30 4.14 -3.68
N PRO A 735 25.42 4.59 -4.29
CA PRO A 735 26.30 5.56 -3.65
C PRO A 735 25.80 6.99 -3.85
N THR A 736 25.32 7.64 -2.79
CA THR A 736 25.09 9.08 -2.80
C THR A 736 26.41 9.84 -2.80
N GLN A 737 26.72 10.55 -3.90
CA GLN A 737 27.73 11.62 -3.88
C GLN A 737 27.11 12.93 -3.34
N PRO A 738 27.85 13.72 -2.55
CA PRO A 738 27.39 15.03 -2.10
C PRO A 738 27.45 16.07 -3.22
N LEU A 739 26.49 17.00 -3.22
CA LEU A 739 26.57 18.23 -4.01
C LEU A 739 27.69 19.14 -3.45
N PRO A 740 28.41 19.89 -4.30
CA PRO A 740 29.36 20.91 -3.85
C PRO A 740 28.65 22.14 -3.26
N GLU A 741 29.36 22.86 -2.40
CA GLU A 741 28.93 24.05 -1.63
C GLU A 741 28.46 25.25 -2.47
#